data_AF-A0A150FY79-F1
#
_entry.id   AF-A0A150FY79-F1
#
_cell.length_a   1.000
_cell.length_b   1.000
_cell.length_c   1.000
_cell.angle_alpha   90.00
_cell.angle_beta   90.00
_cell.angle_gamma   90.00
#
_symmetry.space_group_name_H-M   'P 1'
#
loop_
_entity.id
_entity.type
_entity.pdbx_description
1 polymer ?
#
loop_
_entity_poly.entity_id
_entity_poly.type
_entity_poly.pdbx_seq_one_letter_code
_entity_poly.pdbx_strand_id
1 'polypeptide(L)'
;MAAKAFTIGGIGAQPSLDDVVKIAHGGLVVALDAAGSERVKKESPAPKAFQLEAFSTGEAPTSTAEQALDGEQTRAVLATRLLSIMNGRSGTRVQVAEYLVELLNRNLMPALPAAVADLEVLSRLANACHGAGTILASDGGAAGLLSDELSKAGVSAPGLSAAERQILSTGCSASAGVGALAVTGGRRLLTLASATTALSCEALGVQTKAFDSEVVEAQGYKGAVAVADELNGLLDGSKRVNTRKGGDAAEMAPFVAAPQRLGALNEALTAAYTAVRSEVQSGALPPKAGAPLTAPSPLLATTLLDLSRALLAAGKDSIARARAVSATAGELAVESLTQQLASAETSLSSAQQQMAAVGRAMLDDVDAMPAMGASLAAASALRAVAAAVALEALAAVVSLRVLEGPPAPLEASTSAPTADGKDKKKDRKGGAGGVVLGKGTALLRAHVEHAASEMAGLTEAYLPTPISGAVAALPSAWCGACRALAPLGDQSASFLADLRRVVEANQARRKPKIPKGTRDFQPDQMAIRERAFGAITDVFKRHGAVSIDTPVFELRETLMGKYGEDSKLIYDLADQGGEILSLRYDLTVPFARFVAVHNPGNIKRYHIGKVYRRDQPQMTRGRFREFFQCDFDIAGSYASMVPDAEVIKVLTEILGDLKLGQFEVKINHRGLLDAMLDIAGVPAQKFRPICSAIDKLDKEPWEAVRTEMVEEKGLPEAVADTIGKFVVLRGEPMALLQQLSAPDHPLACHPQGKQALDELQLMFTMLQAMGALSSLTLDLSLARGLDYYTGVIYEAVLQGANVGSIAAGGRYDKLVGMFSGKDVPAVGVSIGIERVFAIMEQQVRERAAAEGKKVRASETDVLVASIGSGLQVRRMELCASMWAAGIRAEFGYKPNPKMADNLGFCHDNAVPYMVLFGEDELKQGLVKIKDMDARTEDSIAVGELVPELKRRLAERANRPAIPATEGSA
;
A
#
# COMPACT_ATOMS: atom_id res chain seq x y z
N MET A 1 25.84 -4.49 -31.76
CA MET A 1 24.75 -4.97 -30.88
C MET A 1 23.46 -4.87 -31.66
N ALA A 2 22.65 -5.93 -31.76
CA ALA A 2 21.32 -5.81 -32.38
C ALA A 2 20.48 -4.83 -31.54
N ALA A 3 19.90 -3.81 -32.17
CA ALA A 3 18.98 -2.91 -31.48
C ALA A 3 17.85 -3.75 -30.88
N LYS A 4 17.59 -3.60 -29.58
CA LYS A 4 16.58 -4.38 -28.88
C LYS A 4 15.21 -4.00 -29.45
N ALA A 5 14.57 -4.93 -30.17
CA ALA A 5 13.27 -4.66 -30.78
C ALA A 5 12.16 -4.61 -29.71
N PHE A 6 11.27 -3.62 -29.81
CA PHE A 6 10.05 -3.53 -29.02
C PHE A 6 8.92 -4.25 -29.75
N THR A 7 8.36 -5.30 -29.14
CA THR A 7 7.34 -6.14 -29.78
C THR A 7 5.94 -5.74 -29.33
N ILE A 8 5.04 -5.46 -30.28
CA ILE A 8 3.66 -5.04 -30.04
C ILE A 8 2.67 -6.18 -30.30
N GLY A 9 1.75 -6.45 -29.36
CA GLY A 9 0.56 -7.29 -29.60
C GLY A 9 0.53 -8.68 -28.93
N GLY A 10 1.45 -8.96 -28.01
CA GLY A 10 1.52 -10.24 -27.28
C GLY A 10 0.27 -10.53 -26.42
N ILE A 11 -0.19 -11.79 -26.40
CA ILE A 11 -1.32 -12.21 -25.57
C ILE A 11 -1.00 -11.97 -24.09
N GLY A 12 -1.76 -11.08 -23.43
CA GLY A 12 -1.56 -10.74 -22.02
C GLY A 12 -0.46 -9.70 -21.76
N ALA A 13 0.26 -9.23 -22.78
CA ALA A 13 1.23 -8.15 -22.64
C ALA A 13 0.51 -6.79 -22.70
N GLN A 14 0.42 -6.12 -21.56
CA GLN A 14 -0.15 -4.77 -21.47
C GLN A 14 0.98 -3.73 -21.60
N PRO A 15 1.05 -2.96 -22.71
CA PRO A 15 2.11 -1.96 -22.89
C PRO A 15 1.97 -0.86 -21.82
N SER A 16 3.10 -0.46 -21.23
CA SER A 16 3.13 0.66 -20.29
C SER A 16 3.15 2.01 -21.03
N LEU A 17 2.78 3.10 -20.36
CA LEU A 17 2.92 4.44 -20.94
C LEU A 17 4.39 4.78 -21.25
N ASP A 18 5.33 4.26 -20.45
CA ASP A 18 6.77 4.41 -20.71
C ASP A 18 7.18 3.73 -22.03
N ASP A 19 6.50 2.66 -22.44
CA ASP A 19 6.80 2.01 -23.71
C ASP A 19 6.33 2.84 -24.91
N VAL A 20 5.16 3.49 -24.80
CA VAL A 20 4.70 4.46 -25.80
C VAL A 20 5.72 5.60 -25.95
N VAL A 21 6.22 6.14 -24.83
CA VAL A 21 7.23 7.20 -24.81
C VAL A 21 8.54 6.74 -25.45
N LYS A 22 9.03 5.53 -25.15
CA LYS A 22 10.26 5.02 -25.78
C LYS A 22 10.13 4.85 -27.30
N ILE A 23 8.96 4.45 -27.78
CA ILE A 23 8.68 4.37 -29.22
C ILE A 23 8.64 5.78 -29.82
N ALA A 24 8.00 6.73 -29.13
CA ALA A 24 7.90 8.12 -29.55
C ALA A 24 9.28 8.78 -29.73
N HIS A 25 10.27 8.42 -28.90
CA HIS A 25 11.62 8.98 -28.95
C HIS A 25 12.52 8.48 -30.09
N GLY A 26 12.10 7.47 -30.85
CA GLY A 26 12.81 7.05 -32.06
C GLY A 26 14.05 6.17 -31.86
N GLY A 27 14.31 5.68 -30.65
CA GLY A 27 15.48 4.86 -30.31
C GLY A 27 15.28 3.33 -30.37
N LEU A 28 14.07 2.86 -30.66
CA LEU A 28 13.72 1.43 -30.68
C LEU A 28 13.21 0.98 -32.04
N VAL A 29 13.65 -0.20 -32.47
CA VAL A 29 13.04 -0.90 -33.61
C VAL A 29 11.72 -1.50 -33.14
N VAL A 30 10.62 -1.15 -33.77
CA VAL A 30 9.28 -1.69 -33.49
C VAL A 30 9.06 -2.94 -34.33
N ALA A 31 8.50 -3.98 -33.73
CA ALA A 31 8.12 -5.23 -34.39
C ALA A 31 6.72 -5.69 -33.93
N LEU A 32 6.03 -6.49 -34.74
CA LEU A 32 4.76 -7.11 -34.37
C LEU A 32 4.99 -8.46 -33.70
N ASP A 33 4.20 -8.76 -32.66
CA ASP A 33 4.19 -10.08 -32.04
C ASP A 33 3.66 -11.13 -33.02
N ALA A 34 4.31 -12.30 -33.09
CA ALA A 34 3.93 -13.35 -34.02
C ALA A 34 2.53 -13.91 -33.74
N ALA A 35 2.19 -14.15 -32.46
CA ALA A 35 0.89 -14.67 -32.09
C ALA A 35 -0.22 -13.62 -32.27
N GLY A 36 0.05 -12.36 -31.92
CA GLY A 36 -0.82 -11.22 -32.20
C GLY A 36 -1.07 -11.02 -33.69
N SER A 37 -0.04 -11.13 -34.52
CA SER A 37 -0.14 -11.03 -35.98
C SER A 37 -1.01 -12.14 -36.56
N GLU A 38 -0.83 -13.38 -36.10
CA GLU A 38 -1.68 -14.51 -36.53
C GLU A 38 -3.14 -14.36 -36.07
N ARG A 39 -3.39 -13.76 -34.90
CA ARG A 39 -4.75 -13.41 -34.48
C ARG A 39 -5.37 -12.38 -35.42
N VAL A 40 -4.69 -11.27 -35.67
CA VAL A 40 -5.20 -10.21 -36.57
C VAL A 40 -5.47 -10.78 -37.96
N LYS A 41 -4.57 -11.61 -38.51
CA LYS A 41 -4.77 -12.29 -39.81
C LYS A 41 -6.01 -13.18 -39.84
N LYS A 42 -6.30 -13.92 -38.76
CA LYS A 42 -7.51 -14.77 -38.66
C LYS A 42 -8.80 -13.95 -38.58
N GLU A 43 -8.73 -12.74 -38.05
CA GLU A 43 -9.85 -11.82 -37.90
C GLU A 43 -10.05 -10.92 -39.13
N SER A 44 -9.03 -10.80 -39.99
CA SER A 44 -9.10 -10.04 -41.24
C SER A 44 -10.14 -10.62 -42.21
N PRO A 45 -10.82 -9.78 -43.02
CA PRO A 45 -11.68 -10.26 -44.10
C PRO A 45 -10.89 -11.12 -45.10
N ALA A 46 -11.52 -12.17 -45.64
CA ALA A 46 -10.89 -13.02 -46.65
C ALA A 46 -10.44 -12.17 -47.87
N PRO A 47 -9.32 -12.51 -48.55
CA PRO A 47 -8.78 -11.69 -49.64
C PRO A 47 -9.77 -11.36 -50.76
N LYS A 48 -10.75 -12.25 -51.02
CA LYS A 48 -11.82 -12.04 -52.02
C LYS A 48 -12.92 -11.07 -51.58
N ALA A 49 -13.00 -10.77 -50.28
CA ALA A 49 -13.98 -9.85 -49.68
C ALA A 49 -13.42 -8.44 -49.45
N PHE A 50 -12.12 -8.23 -49.68
CA PHE A 50 -11.51 -6.90 -49.60
C PHE A 50 -11.86 -6.09 -50.85
N GLN A 51 -12.47 -4.93 -50.65
CA GLN A 51 -12.69 -3.92 -51.68
C GLN A 51 -12.01 -2.64 -51.24
N LEU A 52 -11.01 -2.19 -52.03
CA LEU A 52 -10.38 -0.90 -51.84
C LEU A 52 -11.45 0.18 -52.03
N GLU A 53 -11.55 1.11 -51.08
CA GLU A 53 -12.50 2.21 -51.21
C GLU A 53 -12.07 3.18 -52.32
N ALA A 54 -13.03 3.85 -52.95
CA ALA A 54 -12.72 4.93 -53.88
C ALA A 54 -12.11 6.09 -53.10
N PHE A 55 -10.85 6.43 -53.39
CA PHE A 55 -10.13 7.52 -52.74
C PHE A 55 -9.37 8.36 -53.78
N SER A 56 -9.48 9.68 -53.68
CA SER A 56 -8.75 10.63 -54.53
C SER A 56 -7.60 11.23 -53.72
N THR A 57 -6.38 11.15 -54.26
CA THR A 57 -5.18 11.75 -53.67
C THR A 57 -5.11 13.28 -53.87
N GLY A 58 -6.15 13.89 -54.46
CA GLY A 58 -6.12 15.25 -55.01
C GLY A 58 -6.49 16.41 -54.10
N GLU A 59 -6.83 16.22 -52.82
CA GLU A 59 -7.05 17.35 -51.91
C GLU A 59 -5.76 17.69 -51.17
N ALA A 60 -4.93 18.51 -51.81
CA ALA A 60 -3.94 19.30 -51.08
C ALA A 60 -4.65 20.14 -50.00
N PRO A 61 -4.08 20.28 -48.80
CA PRO A 61 -4.70 21.07 -47.74
C PRO A 61 -5.01 22.49 -48.26
N THR A 62 -6.25 22.93 -48.09
CA THR A 62 -6.67 24.32 -48.30
C THR A 62 -5.74 25.25 -47.53
N SER A 63 -5.36 26.34 -48.18
CA SER A 63 -4.25 27.27 -47.93
C SER A 63 -4.23 28.06 -46.60
N THR A 64 -4.58 27.45 -45.47
CA THR A 64 -4.25 27.99 -44.13
C THR A 64 -3.21 27.08 -43.50
N ALA A 65 -2.09 27.66 -43.08
CA ALA A 65 -1.01 26.94 -42.40
C ALA A 65 -1.53 26.35 -41.08
N GLU A 66 -2.11 25.16 -41.17
CA GLU A 66 -2.64 24.40 -40.04
C GLU A 66 -1.45 23.88 -39.23
N GLN A 67 -1.42 24.19 -37.93
CA GLN A 67 -0.31 23.79 -37.06
C GLN A 67 -0.27 22.26 -36.95
N ALA A 68 0.88 21.65 -37.23
CA ALA A 68 1.07 20.20 -37.14
C ALA A 68 1.48 19.76 -35.73
N LEU A 69 1.21 18.49 -35.40
CA LEU A 69 1.81 17.81 -34.26
C LEU A 69 3.33 17.73 -34.42
N ASP A 70 4.06 17.81 -33.32
CA ASP A 70 5.51 17.62 -33.35
C ASP A 70 5.88 16.13 -33.60
N GLY A 71 7.18 15.87 -33.80
CA GLY A 71 7.66 14.52 -34.14
C GLY A 71 7.36 13.48 -33.07
N GLU A 72 7.57 13.82 -31.79
CA GLU A 72 7.29 12.89 -30.67
C GLU A 72 5.78 12.62 -30.56
N GLN A 73 4.95 13.65 -30.68
CA GLN A 73 3.50 13.55 -30.67
C GLN A 73 3.00 12.68 -31.82
N THR A 74 3.50 12.89 -33.05
CA THR A 74 3.13 12.10 -34.23
C THR A 74 3.50 10.63 -34.04
N ARG A 75 4.71 10.34 -33.55
CA ARG A 75 5.16 8.98 -33.26
C ARG A 75 4.34 8.32 -32.16
N ALA A 76 3.96 9.06 -31.12
CA ALA A 76 3.10 8.56 -30.06
C ALA A 76 1.70 8.18 -30.59
N VAL A 77 1.11 9.00 -31.46
CA VAL A 77 -0.18 8.72 -32.13
C VAL A 77 -0.09 7.45 -32.98
N LEU A 78 0.98 7.29 -33.77
CA LEU A 78 1.21 6.08 -34.56
C LEU A 78 1.34 4.85 -33.67
N ALA A 79 2.10 4.95 -32.58
CA ALA A 79 2.33 3.86 -31.63
C ALA A 79 1.04 3.40 -30.95
N THR A 80 0.25 4.33 -30.39
CA THR A 80 -1.01 3.98 -29.72
C THR A 80 -2.08 3.51 -30.69
N ARG A 81 -2.11 4.03 -31.93
CA ARG A 81 -3.00 3.51 -32.97
C ARG A 81 -2.65 2.06 -33.33
N LEU A 82 -1.35 1.77 -33.47
CA LEU A 82 -0.86 0.41 -33.71
C LEU A 82 -1.20 -0.52 -32.53
N LEU A 83 -0.99 -0.07 -31.29
CA LEU A 83 -1.40 -0.82 -30.08
C LEU A 83 -2.89 -1.12 -30.09
N SER A 84 -3.74 -0.14 -30.39
CA SER A 84 -5.20 -0.31 -30.40
C SER A 84 -5.64 -1.36 -31.44
N ILE A 85 -5.05 -1.34 -32.64
CA ILE A 85 -5.30 -2.35 -33.67
C ILE A 85 -4.89 -3.75 -33.19
N MET A 86 -3.72 -3.85 -32.56
CA MET A 86 -3.15 -5.12 -32.14
C MET A 86 -3.80 -5.67 -30.87
N ASN A 87 -4.32 -4.84 -29.97
CA ASN A 87 -4.99 -5.26 -28.72
C ASN A 87 -6.45 -5.70 -28.95
N GLY A 88 -7.12 -5.14 -29.96
CA GLY A 88 -8.53 -5.41 -30.24
C GLY A 88 -8.76 -6.52 -31.27
N ARG A 89 -10.03 -6.94 -31.41
CA ARG A 89 -10.48 -7.79 -32.53
C ARG A 89 -10.87 -6.93 -33.72
N SER A 90 -9.96 -6.08 -34.18
CA SER A 90 -10.28 -4.94 -35.05
C SER A 90 -10.87 -5.33 -36.40
N GLY A 91 -10.57 -6.54 -36.90
CA GLY A 91 -10.95 -6.97 -38.25
C GLY A 91 -10.19 -6.24 -39.36
N THR A 92 -9.12 -5.51 -39.03
CA THR A 92 -8.23 -4.86 -40.00
C THR A 92 -7.23 -5.86 -40.58
N ARG A 93 -6.72 -5.57 -41.78
CA ARG A 93 -5.64 -6.34 -42.39
C ARG A 93 -4.31 -6.12 -41.67
N VAL A 94 -3.51 -7.18 -41.53
CA VAL A 94 -2.16 -7.10 -40.91
C VAL A 94 -1.24 -6.12 -41.65
N GLN A 95 -1.43 -5.92 -42.97
CA GLN A 95 -0.67 -4.98 -43.78
C GLN A 95 -0.80 -3.52 -43.29
N VAL A 96 -1.92 -3.16 -42.66
CA VAL A 96 -2.11 -1.83 -42.05
C VAL A 96 -1.19 -1.69 -40.84
N ALA A 97 -1.10 -2.72 -39.98
CA ALA A 97 -0.21 -2.72 -38.84
C ALA A 97 1.27 -2.73 -39.27
N GLU A 98 1.63 -3.53 -40.28
CA GLU A 98 2.97 -3.55 -40.88
C GLU A 98 3.36 -2.18 -41.45
N TYR A 99 2.43 -1.49 -42.10
CA TYR A 99 2.67 -0.14 -42.62
C TYR A 99 2.98 0.87 -41.50
N LEU A 100 2.22 0.87 -40.39
CA LEU A 100 2.51 1.75 -39.25
C LEU A 100 3.87 1.46 -38.62
N VAL A 101 4.29 0.18 -38.57
CA VAL A 101 5.63 -0.22 -38.14
C VAL A 101 6.72 0.35 -39.05
N GLU A 102 6.53 0.27 -40.37
CA GLU A 102 7.47 0.85 -41.34
C GLU A 102 7.58 2.37 -41.19
N LEU A 103 6.46 3.09 -40.99
CA LEU A 103 6.48 4.53 -40.72
C LEU A 103 7.32 4.84 -39.47
N LEU A 104 7.08 4.11 -38.36
CA LEU A 104 7.81 4.30 -37.10
C LEU A 104 9.31 3.99 -37.23
N ASN A 105 9.68 2.89 -37.89
CA ASN A 105 11.06 2.42 -38.00
C ASN A 105 11.90 3.26 -38.97
N ARG A 106 11.29 3.76 -40.04
CA ARG A 106 11.97 4.60 -41.05
C ARG A 106 11.85 6.09 -40.79
N ASN A 107 11.17 6.46 -39.70
CA ASN A 107 10.87 7.83 -39.33
C ASN A 107 10.12 8.63 -40.42
N LEU A 108 9.23 7.95 -41.15
CA LEU A 108 8.39 8.55 -42.20
C LEU A 108 7.10 9.11 -41.55
N MET A 109 7.22 10.29 -40.95
CA MET A 109 6.16 10.87 -40.13
C MET A 109 5.14 11.66 -40.97
N PRO A 110 3.87 11.24 -41.08
CA PRO A 110 2.86 12.06 -41.74
C PRO A 110 2.60 13.33 -40.92
N ALA A 111 2.42 14.47 -41.58
CA ALA A 111 2.06 15.72 -40.91
C ALA A 111 0.60 15.64 -40.44
N LEU A 112 0.41 15.32 -39.16
CA LEU A 112 -0.90 15.24 -38.51
C LEU A 112 -1.27 16.62 -37.91
N PRO A 113 -2.54 17.05 -37.97
CA PRO A 113 -2.96 18.36 -37.47
C PRO A 113 -2.98 18.38 -35.92
N ALA A 114 -2.64 19.53 -35.33
CA ALA A 114 -2.82 19.81 -33.91
C ALA A 114 -4.29 20.17 -33.58
N ALA A 115 -5.20 19.29 -33.98
CA ALA A 115 -6.64 19.45 -33.83
C ALA A 115 -7.14 19.19 -32.40
N VAL A 116 -8.33 19.71 -32.07
CA VAL A 116 -8.97 19.54 -30.75
C VAL A 116 -9.66 18.18 -30.61
N ALA A 117 -9.98 17.51 -31.73
CA ALA A 117 -10.68 16.24 -31.77
C ALA A 117 -9.82 15.10 -32.38
N ASP A 118 -9.87 13.92 -31.78
CA ASP A 118 -9.18 12.72 -32.28
C ASP A 118 -9.57 12.37 -33.72
N LEU A 119 -10.85 12.52 -34.07
CA LEU A 119 -11.39 12.17 -35.39
C LEU A 119 -10.62 12.86 -36.52
N GLU A 120 -10.25 14.12 -36.34
CA GLU A 120 -9.53 14.91 -37.35
C GLU A 120 -8.10 14.41 -37.53
N VAL A 121 -7.40 14.16 -36.42
CA VAL A 121 -6.05 13.60 -36.40
C VAL A 121 -6.01 12.21 -37.04
N LEU A 122 -6.93 11.33 -36.63
CA LEU A 122 -6.98 9.95 -37.07
C LEU A 122 -7.49 9.82 -38.51
N SER A 123 -8.35 10.73 -38.98
CA SER A 123 -8.74 10.79 -40.40
C SER A 123 -7.55 11.15 -41.30
N ARG A 124 -6.68 12.06 -40.84
CA ARG A 124 -5.42 12.38 -41.55
C ARG A 124 -4.45 11.20 -41.56
N LEU A 125 -4.37 10.44 -40.47
CA LEU A 125 -3.62 9.18 -40.44
C LEU A 125 -4.20 8.11 -41.39
N ALA A 126 -5.53 8.00 -41.49
CA ALA A 126 -6.18 7.12 -42.44
C ALA A 126 -5.87 7.51 -43.90
N ASN A 127 -5.80 8.81 -44.21
CA ASN A 127 -5.36 9.30 -45.53
C ASN A 127 -3.89 8.93 -45.81
N ALA A 128 -3.02 8.97 -44.80
CA ALA A 128 -1.64 8.54 -44.93
C ALA A 128 -1.51 7.05 -45.31
N CYS A 129 -2.49 6.20 -44.95
CA CYS A 129 -2.54 4.79 -45.38
C CYS A 129 -2.91 4.61 -46.86
N HIS A 130 -3.36 5.67 -47.54
CA HIS A 130 -3.51 5.76 -48.99
C HIS A 130 -2.33 6.46 -49.68
N GLY A 131 -1.28 6.82 -48.91
CA GLY A 131 -0.14 7.58 -49.41
C GLY A 131 -0.41 9.08 -49.60
N ALA A 132 -1.56 9.59 -49.13
CA ALA A 132 -1.91 11.00 -49.22
C ALA A 132 -1.43 11.80 -48.01
N GLY A 133 -1.22 13.11 -48.22
CA GLY A 133 -0.74 14.04 -47.21
C GLY A 133 0.72 14.44 -47.41
N THR A 134 1.26 15.18 -46.43
CA THR A 134 2.65 15.64 -46.42
C THR A 134 3.44 14.94 -45.32
N ILE A 135 4.76 14.95 -45.45
CA ILE A 135 5.68 14.49 -44.42
C ILE A 135 6.02 15.64 -43.46
N LEU A 136 6.14 15.33 -42.17
CA LEU A 136 6.63 16.25 -41.15
C LEU A 136 8.13 16.49 -41.34
N ALA A 137 8.51 17.76 -41.47
CA ALA A 137 9.88 18.22 -41.55
C ALA A 137 10.58 18.14 -40.19
N SER A 138 11.92 18.13 -40.21
CA SER A 138 12.74 18.12 -38.99
C SER A 138 12.57 19.37 -38.12
N ASP A 139 12.05 20.47 -38.66
CA ASP A 139 11.73 21.71 -37.95
C ASP A 139 10.25 21.81 -37.52
N GLY A 140 9.46 20.75 -37.74
CA GLY A 140 8.03 20.69 -37.43
C GLY A 140 7.11 21.26 -38.52
N GLY A 141 7.65 21.72 -39.66
CA GLY A 141 6.88 22.13 -40.83
C GLY A 141 6.47 20.97 -41.75
N ALA A 142 5.87 21.27 -42.92
CA ALA A 142 5.63 20.27 -43.96
C ALA A 142 6.80 20.24 -44.96
N ALA A 143 7.42 19.06 -45.16
CA ALA A 143 8.68 18.92 -45.93
C ALA A 143 8.53 18.38 -47.36
N GLY A 144 7.32 17.97 -47.77
CA GLY A 144 7.08 17.36 -49.09
C GLY A 144 5.88 16.42 -49.09
N LEU A 145 5.57 15.81 -50.24
CA LEU A 145 4.49 14.83 -50.37
C LEU A 145 4.89 13.50 -49.71
N LEU A 146 3.99 12.91 -48.94
CA LEU A 146 4.23 11.63 -48.27
C LEU A 146 4.45 10.50 -49.30
N SER A 147 3.71 10.52 -50.42
CA SER A 147 3.84 9.55 -51.51
C SER A 147 5.26 9.45 -52.07
N ASP A 148 5.96 10.58 -52.16
CA ASP A 148 7.29 10.66 -52.76
C ASP A 148 8.33 10.06 -51.82
N GLU A 149 8.23 10.34 -50.52
CA GLU A 149 9.12 9.78 -49.50
C GLU A 149 8.88 8.29 -49.26
N LEU A 150 7.61 7.85 -49.30
CA LEU A 150 7.27 6.42 -49.26
C LEU A 150 7.91 5.67 -50.45
N SER A 151 7.82 6.24 -51.65
CA SER A 151 8.43 5.68 -52.86
C SER A 151 9.96 5.59 -52.74
N LYS A 152 10.62 6.66 -52.27
CA LYS A 152 12.08 6.67 -52.02
C LYS A 152 12.50 5.62 -50.99
N ALA A 153 11.68 5.42 -49.95
CA ALA A 153 11.93 4.42 -48.92
C ALA A 153 11.56 2.99 -49.36
N GLY A 154 10.91 2.80 -50.51
CA GLY A 154 10.41 1.50 -50.95
C GLY A 154 9.28 0.94 -50.07
N VAL A 155 8.50 1.81 -49.43
CA VAL A 155 7.35 1.45 -48.61
C VAL A 155 6.07 1.68 -49.41
N SER A 156 5.23 0.66 -49.54
CA SER A 156 3.94 0.77 -50.26
C SER A 156 2.80 1.04 -49.29
N ALA A 157 1.98 2.06 -49.58
CA ALA A 157 0.76 2.32 -48.81
C ALA A 157 -0.25 1.17 -49.03
N PRO A 158 -0.85 0.61 -47.96
CA PRO A 158 -1.69 -0.59 -48.08
C PRO A 158 -3.06 -0.33 -48.73
N GLY A 159 -3.48 0.95 -48.80
CA GLY A 159 -4.86 1.35 -49.10
C GLY A 159 -5.82 0.85 -48.03
N LEU A 160 -7.04 1.40 -47.96
CA LEU A 160 -8.05 0.99 -46.98
C LEU A 160 -9.37 0.64 -47.66
N SER A 161 -10.11 -0.30 -47.07
CA SER A 161 -11.54 -0.43 -47.30
C SER A 161 -12.31 0.61 -46.47
N ALA A 162 -13.58 0.85 -46.80
CA ALA A 162 -14.43 1.77 -46.04
C ALA A 162 -14.54 1.39 -44.55
N ALA A 163 -14.59 0.08 -44.25
CA ALA A 163 -14.62 -0.44 -42.89
C ALA A 163 -13.30 -0.19 -42.15
N GLU A 164 -12.15 -0.41 -42.81
CA GLU A 164 -10.83 -0.15 -42.22
C GLU A 164 -10.61 1.34 -41.98
N ARG A 165 -11.04 2.22 -42.89
CA ARG A 165 -11.01 3.67 -42.68
C ARG A 165 -11.79 4.06 -41.43
N GLN A 166 -13.03 3.58 -41.31
CA GLN A 166 -13.87 3.87 -40.15
C GLN A 166 -13.23 3.36 -38.84
N ILE A 167 -12.60 2.18 -38.85
CA ILE A 167 -11.87 1.67 -37.69
C ILE A 167 -10.69 2.60 -37.36
N LEU A 168 -9.88 2.97 -38.36
CA LEU A 168 -8.70 3.83 -38.19
C LEU A 168 -9.02 5.24 -37.70
N SER A 169 -10.14 5.83 -38.14
CA SER A 169 -10.53 7.19 -37.82
C SER A 169 -11.30 7.36 -36.51
N THR A 170 -11.58 6.28 -35.78
CA THR A 170 -12.41 6.29 -34.56
C THR A 170 -11.64 5.91 -33.29
N GLY A 171 -12.13 6.37 -32.14
CA GLY A 171 -11.55 6.15 -30.81
C GLY A 171 -10.69 7.32 -30.31
N CYS A 172 -10.07 7.15 -29.14
CA CYS A 172 -9.22 8.15 -28.48
C CYS A 172 -7.73 7.78 -28.47
N SER A 173 -7.28 6.97 -29.44
CA SER A 173 -5.88 6.53 -29.47
C SER A 173 -4.92 7.70 -29.70
N ALA A 174 -5.31 8.75 -30.42
CA ALA A 174 -4.42 9.89 -30.67
C ALA A 174 -4.20 10.73 -29.40
N SER A 175 -5.30 11.08 -28.71
CA SER A 175 -5.26 11.76 -27.41
C SER A 175 -4.55 10.91 -26.35
N ALA A 176 -4.78 9.59 -26.30
CA ALA A 176 -4.05 8.70 -25.41
C ALA A 176 -2.52 8.71 -25.68
N GLY A 177 -2.10 8.80 -26.94
CA GLY A 177 -0.69 8.89 -27.32
C GLY A 177 -0.02 10.17 -26.82
N VAL A 178 -0.63 11.33 -27.11
CA VAL A 178 -0.11 12.63 -26.62
C VAL A 178 -0.21 12.71 -25.09
N GLY A 179 -1.30 12.22 -24.51
CA GLY A 179 -1.49 12.10 -23.06
C GLY A 179 -0.43 11.24 -22.39
N ALA A 180 0.05 10.16 -23.03
CA ALA A 180 1.12 9.32 -22.50
C ALA A 180 2.45 10.09 -22.36
N LEU A 181 2.77 10.95 -23.33
CA LEU A 181 3.93 11.86 -23.25
C LEU A 181 3.76 12.84 -22.08
N ALA A 182 2.60 13.49 -21.99
CA ALA A 182 2.32 14.49 -20.95
C ALA A 182 2.35 13.91 -19.53
N VAL A 183 1.75 12.74 -19.32
CA VAL A 183 1.70 12.08 -18.01
C VAL A 183 3.08 11.54 -17.62
N THR A 184 3.77 10.85 -18.52
CA THR A 184 5.09 10.26 -18.23
C THR A 184 6.13 11.35 -18.00
N GLY A 185 6.12 12.39 -18.84
CA GLY A 185 6.95 13.57 -18.67
C GLY A 185 6.60 14.33 -17.39
N GLY A 186 5.32 14.45 -17.05
CA GLY A 186 4.86 15.09 -15.82
C GLY A 186 5.32 14.35 -14.54
N ARG A 187 5.33 13.01 -14.54
CA ARG A 187 5.89 12.22 -13.43
C ARG A 187 7.39 12.46 -13.24
N ARG A 188 8.15 12.50 -14.33
CA ARG A 188 9.59 12.82 -14.28
C ARG A 188 9.81 14.27 -13.85
N LEU A 189 9.00 15.20 -14.35
CA LEU A 189 9.02 16.60 -13.96
C LEU A 189 8.71 16.81 -12.48
N LEU A 190 7.80 16.02 -11.87
CA LEU A 190 7.50 16.12 -10.43
C LEU A 190 8.76 15.87 -9.57
N THR A 191 9.55 14.85 -9.90
CA THR A 191 10.82 14.57 -9.22
C THR A 191 11.84 15.68 -9.47
N LEU A 192 11.98 16.15 -10.72
CA LEU A 192 12.86 17.28 -11.05
C LEU A 192 12.45 18.56 -10.29
N ALA A 193 11.16 18.87 -10.25
CA ALA A 193 10.62 20.03 -9.53
C ALA A 193 10.83 19.93 -8.02
N SER A 194 10.72 18.73 -7.44
CA SER A 194 11.01 18.49 -6.02
C SER A 194 12.50 18.70 -5.71
N ALA A 195 13.39 18.16 -6.55
CA ALA A 195 14.83 18.35 -6.43
C ALA A 195 15.23 19.83 -6.58
N THR A 196 14.67 20.52 -7.58
CA THR A 196 14.89 21.95 -7.80
C THR A 196 14.36 22.78 -6.63
N THR A 197 13.16 22.48 -6.13
CA THR A 197 12.60 23.18 -4.96
C THR A 197 13.49 23.01 -3.73
N ALA A 198 14.01 21.81 -3.49
CA ALA A 198 14.96 21.55 -2.42
C ALA A 198 16.26 22.37 -2.59
N LEU A 199 16.81 22.44 -3.80
CA LEU A 199 18.00 23.26 -4.08
C LEU A 199 17.72 24.75 -3.83
N SER A 200 16.57 25.26 -4.27
CA SER A 200 16.13 26.64 -4.01
C SER A 200 15.95 26.92 -2.51
N CYS A 201 15.43 25.96 -1.73
CA CYS A 201 15.35 26.04 -0.28
C CYS A 201 16.73 26.22 0.37
N GLU A 202 17.77 25.55 -0.15
CA GLU A 202 19.16 25.69 0.34
C GLU A 202 19.82 26.99 -0.09
N ALA A 203 19.53 27.46 -1.32
CA ALA A 203 20.01 28.75 -1.81
C ALA A 203 19.57 29.88 -0.86
N LEU A 204 18.29 29.90 -0.47
CA LEU A 204 17.73 30.92 0.43
C LEU A 204 17.80 30.60 1.93
N GLY A 205 18.10 29.37 2.31
CA GLY A 205 18.14 28.93 3.71
C GLY A 205 16.76 28.81 4.39
N VAL A 206 15.75 28.35 3.65
CA VAL A 206 14.34 28.26 4.04
C VAL A 206 14.11 27.37 5.27
N GLN A 207 13.08 27.69 6.07
CA GLN A 207 12.62 26.86 7.20
C GLN A 207 11.83 25.65 6.71
N THR A 208 12.30 24.45 7.04
CA THR A 208 11.80 23.15 6.55
C THR A 208 10.83 22.45 7.50
N LYS A 209 10.50 23.07 8.65
CA LYS A 209 9.50 22.53 9.60
C LYS A 209 8.13 22.27 8.97
N ALA A 210 7.79 22.99 7.91
CA ALA A 210 6.56 22.77 7.15
C ALA A 210 6.54 21.44 6.38
N PHE A 211 7.69 20.78 6.22
CA PHE A 211 7.84 19.50 5.54
C PHE A 211 7.79 18.32 6.53
N ASP A 212 7.58 18.57 7.82
CA ASP A 212 7.49 17.50 8.81
C ASP A 212 6.28 16.61 8.52
N SER A 213 6.52 15.29 8.47
CA SER A 213 5.51 14.27 8.26
C SER A 213 4.30 14.45 9.18
N GLU A 214 4.47 14.80 10.46
CA GLU A 214 3.33 14.99 11.38
C GLU A 214 2.48 16.21 11.00
N VAL A 215 3.12 17.29 10.55
CA VAL A 215 2.44 18.52 10.12
C VAL A 215 1.66 18.29 8.83
N VAL A 216 2.26 17.57 7.88
CA VAL A 216 1.64 17.30 6.58
C VAL A 216 0.56 16.22 6.69
N GLU A 217 0.77 15.17 7.50
CA GLU A 217 -0.23 14.14 7.75
C GLU A 217 -1.49 14.70 8.42
N ALA A 218 -1.35 15.69 9.32
CA ALA A 218 -2.48 16.35 9.98
C ALA A 218 -3.41 17.07 8.98
N GLN A 219 -2.92 17.42 7.79
CA GLN A 219 -3.70 18.06 6.73
C GLN A 219 -4.46 17.05 5.85
N GLY A 220 -4.25 15.73 6.05
CA GLY A 220 -5.04 14.66 5.43
C GLY A 220 -4.73 14.39 3.95
N TYR A 221 -3.70 15.03 3.39
CA TYR A 221 -3.41 14.99 1.96
C TYR A 221 -2.26 14.04 1.59
N LYS A 222 -2.58 12.87 1.02
CA LYS A 222 -1.60 11.79 0.78
C LYS A 222 -0.50 12.20 -0.21
N GLY A 223 -0.86 12.92 -1.27
CA GLY A 223 0.10 13.43 -2.25
C GLY A 223 1.19 14.29 -1.60
N ALA A 224 0.83 15.15 -0.64
CA ALA A 224 1.80 16.01 0.04
C ALA A 224 2.73 15.25 0.98
N VAL A 225 2.27 14.20 1.65
CA VAL A 225 3.12 13.38 2.52
C VAL A 225 4.26 12.77 1.72
N ALA A 226 3.96 12.20 0.54
CA ALA A 226 4.97 11.61 -0.33
C ALA A 226 6.02 12.65 -0.81
N VAL A 227 5.56 13.85 -1.19
CA VAL A 227 6.46 14.94 -1.62
C VAL A 227 7.29 15.47 -0.44
N ALA A 228 6.69 15.66 0.74
CA ALA A 228 7.40 16.12 1.93
C ALA A 228 8.54 15.15 2.29
N ASP A 229 8.25 13.86 2.22
CA ASP A 229 9.21 12.78 2.42
C ASP A 229 10.37 12.81 1.41
N GLU A 230 10.08 13.09 0.14
CA GLU A 230 11.08 13.25 -0.92
C GLU A 230 11.95 14.49 -0.69
N LEU A 231 11.34 15.65 -0.40
CA LEU A 231 12.04 16.90 -0.07
C LEU A 231 12.98 16.73 1.13
N ASN A 232 12.52 16.09 2.21
CA ASN A 232 13.36 15.78 3.37
C ASN A 232 14.53 14.86 3.01
N GLY A 233 14.31 13.85 2.16
CA GLY A 233 15.37 12.95 1.70
C GLY A 233 16.43 13.64 0.83
N LEU A 234 16.01 14.61 0.01
CA LEU A 234 16.89 15.44 -0.83
C LEU A 234 17.75 16.41 0.01
N LEU A 235 17.15 16.97 1.07
CA LEU A 235 17.79 17.94 1.97
C LEU A 235 18.62 17.28 3.09
N ASP A 236 18.63 15.95 3.19
CA ASP A 236 19.38 15.24 4.23
C ASP A 236 20.88 15.60 4.21
N GLY A 237 21.39 16.01 5.38
CA GLY A 237 22.77 16.43 5.57
C GLY A 237 23.08 17.90 5.21
N SER A 238 22.09 18.66 4.72
CA SER A 238 22.25 20.08 4.43
C SER A 238 22.54 20.90 5.68
N LYS A 239 23.49 21.85 5.59
CA LYS A 239 23.72 22.88 6.63
C LYS A 239 23.13 24.25 6.24
N ARG A 240 22.41 24.33 5.12
CA ARG A 240 21.92 25.58 4.55
C ARG A 240 20.47 25.86 4.92
N VAL A 241 19.61 24.84 4.91
CA VAL A 241 18.21 25.00 5.36
C VAL A 241 18.13 25.38 6.84
N ASN A 242 17.04 26.02 7.23
CA ASN A 242 16.76 26.52 8.58
C ASN A 242 17.72 27.62 9.08
N THR A 243 18.52 28.24 8.20
CA THR A 243 19.49 29.30 8.57
C THR A 243 18.91 30.71 8.49
N ARG A 244 17.90 30.94 7.63
CA ARG A 244 17.25 32.25 7.49
C ARG A 244 16.37 32.55 8.71
N LYS A 245 16.65 33.66 9.39
CA LYS A 245 15.86 34.16 10.54
C LYS A 245 14.89 35.24 10.06
N GLY A 246 13.61 34.87 9.92
CA GLY A 246 12.59 35.78 9.40
C GLY A 246 12.69 36.05 7.89
N GLY A 247 11.59 36.49 7.30
CA GLY A 247 11.45 36.76 5.87
C GLY A 247 10.02 37.21 5.57
N ASP A 248 9.81 37.86 4.42
CA ASP A 248 8.46 38.19 3.96
C ASP A 248 7.67 36.89 3.76
N ALA A 249 6.49 36.81 4.42
CA ALA A 249 5.62 35.66 4.33
C ALA A 249 5.17 35.40 2.87
N ALA A 250 4.99 36.46 2.07
CA ALA A 250 4.64 36.35 0.66
C ALA A 250 5.79 35.75 -0.18
N GLU A 251 7.03 36.14 0.09
CA GLU A 251 8.23 35.60 -0.57
C GLU A 251 8.46 34.11 -0.24
N MET A 252 8.17 33.71 1.01
CA MET A 252 8.40 32.32 1.49
C MET A 252 7.25 31.35 1.20
N ALA A 253 6.04 31.86 0.92
CA ALA A 253 4.86 31.07 0.63
C ALA A 253 5.07 29.93 -0.41
N PRO A 254 5.71 30.15 -1.59
CA PRO A 254 5.89 29.09 -2.59
C PRO A 254 6.88 27.99 -2.18
N PHE A 255 7.68 28.20 -1.13
CA PHE A 255 8.55 27.17 -0.56
C PHE A 255 7.81 26.37 0.52
N VAL A 256 7.11 27.06 1.43
CA VAL A 256 6.34 26.43 2.51
C VAL A 256 5.19 25.58 1.97
N ALA A 257 4.54 26.04 0.90
CA ALA A 257 3.43 25.33 0.27
C ALA A 257 3.88 24.21 -0.70
N ALA A 258 5.19 24.00 -0.88
CA ALA A 258 5.71 23.05 -1.87
C ALA A 258 5.18 21.61 -1.71
N PRO A 259 5.12 21.02 -0.49
CA PRO A 259 4.52 19.69 -0.32
C PRO A 259 3.08 19.63 -0.84
N GLN A 260 2.26 20.64 -0.53
CA GLN A 260 0.87 20.69 -0.95
C GLN A 260 0.71 20.88 -2.45
N ARG A 261 1.51 21.77 -3.04
CA ARG A 261 1.44 22.10 -4.46
C ARG A 261 1.93 20.98 -5.37
N LEU A 262 3.09 20.42 -5.06
CA LEU A 262 3.61 19.27 -5.81
C LEU A 262 2.82 18.00 -5.47
N GLY A 263 2.24 17.89 -4.26
CA GLY A 263 1.29 16.84 -3.93
C GLY A 263 0.03 16.88 -4.82
N ALA A 264 -0.53 18.07 -5.07
CA ALA A 264 -1.64 18.29 -5.99
C ALA A 264 -1.31 17.83 -7.41
N LEU A 265 -0.10 18.13 -7.86
CA LEU A 265 0.41 17.62 -9.13
C LEU A 265 0.54 16.08 -9.12
N ASN A 266 1.02 15.48 -8.04
CA ASN A 266 1.15 14.03 -7.92
C ASN A 266 -0.20 13.30 -8.02
N GLU A 267 -1.24 13.82 -7.37
CA GLU A 267 -2.58 13.23 -7.47
C GLU A 267 -3.22 13.43 -8.84
N ALA A 268 -3.08 14.63 -9.44
CA ALA A 268 -3.54 14.88 -10.80
C ALA A 268 -2.84 13.95 -11.82
N LEU A 269 -1.53 13.73 -11.66
CA LEU A 269 -0.76 12.76 -12.46
C LEU A 269 -1.26 11.33 -12.27
N THR A 270 -1.66 10.95 -11.05
CA THR A 270 -2.18 9.62 -10.75
C THR A 270 -3.53 9.39 -11.42
N ALA A 271 -4.42 10.37 -11.35
CA ALA A 271 -5.72 10.33 -12.02
C ALA A 271 -5.57 10.27 -13.56
N ALA A 272 -4.76 11.18 -14.13
CA ALA A 272 -4.49 11.22 -15.56
C ALA A 272 -3.79 9.95 -16.07
N TYR A 273 -2.85 9.39 -15.29
CA TYR A 273 -2.20 8.12 -15.63
C TYR A 273 -3.21 6.99 -15.75
N THR A 274 -4.16 6.90 -14.83
CA THR A 274 -5.18 5.84 -14.85
C THR A 274 -6.06 5.96 -16.10
N ALA A 275 -6.51 7.18 -16.41
CA ALA A 275 -7.34 7.44 -17.59
C ALA A 275 -6.59 7.18 -18.90
N VAL A 276 -5.38 7.73 -19.06
CA VAL A 276 -4.56 7.53 -20.27
C VAL A 276 -4.18 6.06 -20.45
N ARG A 277 -3.79 5.37 -19.36
CA ARG A 277 -3.45 3.94 -19.41
C ARG A 277 -4.63 3.11 -19.88
N SER A 278 -5.84 3.36 -19.36
CA SER A 278 -7.04 2.65 -19.80
C SER A 278 -7.26 2.78 -21.31
N GLU A 279 -7.04 3.98 -21.85
CA GLU A 279 -7.22 4.26 -23.28
C GLU A 279 -6.12 3.67 -24.16
N VAL A 280 -4.86 3.69 -23.72
CA VAL A 280 -3.75 3.00 -24.40
C VAL A 280 -3.96 1.47 -24.44
N GLN A 281 -4.62 0.92 -23.43
CA GLN A 281 -4.94 -0.50 -23.33
C GLN A 281 -6.22 -0.89 -24.08
N SER A 282 -6.99 0.09 -24.56
CA SER A 282 -8.21 -0.15 -25.32
C SER A 282 -7.92 -0.79 -26.68
N GLY A 283 -8.78 -1.72 -27.11
CA GLY A 283 -8.69 -2.38 -28.40
C GLY A 283 -9.66 -1.77 -29.41
N ALA A 284 -9.21 -1.57 -30.65
CA ALA A 284 -10.08 -1.20 -31.75
C ALA A 284 -11.03 -2.36 -32.10
N LEU A 285 -12.32 -2.06 -32.30
CA LEU A 285 -13.35 -3.03 -32.63
C LEU A 285 -14.07 -2.64 -33.93
N PRO A 286 -14.53 -3.60 -34.74
CA PRO A 286 -15.27 -3.32 -35.95
C PRO A 286 -16.64 -2.71 -35.60
N PRO A 287 -17.14 -1.76 -36.41
CA PRO A 287 -18.48 -1.25 -36.25
C PRO A 287 -19.50 -2.38 -36.49
N LYS A 288 -20.29 -2.75 -35.47
CA LYS A 288 -21.45 -3.65 -35.68
C LYS A 288 -22.58 -2.83 -36.28
N ALA A 289 -23.30 -3.39 -37.26
CA ALA A 289 -24.48 -2.74 -37.84
C ALA A 289 -25.48 -2.35 -36.72
N GLY A 290 -25.65 -1.05 -36.50
CA GLY A 290 -26.54 -0.50 -35.47
C GLY A 290 -25.99 -0.41 -34.04
N ALA A 291 -24.74 -0.81 -33.77
CA ALA A 291 -24.10 -0.57 -32.47
C ALA A 291 -23.28 0.74 -32.51
N PRO A 292 -23.36 1.59 -31.48
CA PRO A 292 -22.53 2.77 -31.39
C PRO A 292 -21.04 2.39 -31.35
N LEU A 293 -20.19 3.25 -31.93
CA LEU A 293 -18.74 3.19 -31.75
C LEU A 293 -18.42 3.19 -30.25
N THR A 294 -17.33 2.53 -29.84
CA THR A 294 -16.89 2.51 -28.44
C THR A 294 -16.79 3.94 -27.90
N ALA A 295 -17.60 4.26 -26.89
CA ALA A 295 -17.56 5.56 -26.24
C ALA A 295 -16.19 5.74 -25.55
N PRO A 296 -15.54 6.91 -25.70
CA PRO A 296 -14.27 7.17 -25.04
C PRO A 296 -14.45 7.27 -23.53
N SER A 297 -13.38 7.06 -22.76
CA SER A 297 -13.41 7.28 -21.31
C SER A 297 -13.86 8.71 -21.00
N PRO A 298 -14.93 8.89 -20.20
CA PRO A 298 -15.40 10.22 -19.80
C PRO A 298 -14.37 10.95 -18.91
N LEU A 299 -13.35 10.25 -18.42
CA LEU A 299 -12.33 10.79 -17.53
C LEU A 299 -11.11 11.33 -18.27
N LEU A 300 -10.88 10.96 -19.54
CA LEU A 300 -9.64 11.28 -20.23
C LEU A 300 -9.43 12.80 -20.36
N ALA A 301 -10.40 13.51 -20.94
CA ALA A 301 -10.33 14.97 -21.12
C ALA A 301 -10.23 15.71 -19.78
N THR A 302 -11.10 15.35 -18.82
CA THR A 302 -11.18 15.98 -17.50
C THR A 302 -9.89 15.85 -16.71
N THR A 303 -9.34 14.63 -16.61
CA THR A 303 -8.11 14.38 -15.83
C THR A 303 -6.87 15.01 -16.45
N LEU A 304 -6.79 15.08 -17.79
CA LEU A 304 -5.71 15.78 -18.48
C LEU A 304 -5.81 17.30 -18.36
N LEU A 305 -7.02 17.85 -18.32
CA LEU A 305 -7.24 19.26 -18.04
C LEU A 305 -6.86 19.61 -16.60
N ASP A 306 -7.22 18.77 -15.63
CA ASP A 306 -6.79 18.91 -14.24
C ASP A 306 -5.26 18.79 -14.08
N LEU A 307 -4.64 17.85 -14.80
CA LEU A 307 -3.18 17.76 -14.87
C LEU A 307 -2.57 19.05 -15.42
N SER A 308 -3.11 19.62 -16.50
CA SER A 308 -2.66 20.89 -17.07
C SER A 308 -2.70 22.01 -16.03
N ARG A 309 -3.80 22.10 -15.28
CA ARG A 309 -3.98 23.09 -14.22
C ARG A 309 -2.97 22.92 -13.08
N ALA A 310 -2.77 21.67 -12.64
CA ALA A 310 -1.82 21.36 -11.57
C ALA A 310 -0.36 21.63 -11.99
N LEU A 311 0.01 21.29 -13.23
CA LEU A 311 1.30 21.62 -13.84
C LEU A 311 1.53 23.13 -13.84
N LEU A 312 0.58 23.91 -14.37
CA LEU A 312 0.68 25.37 -14.44
C LEU A 312 0.78 26.03 -13.06
N ALA A 313 0.05 25.51 -12.06
CA ALA A 313 0.18 25.97 -10.68
C ALA A 313 1.60 25.72 -10.13
N ALA A 314 2.16 24.53 -10.34
CA ALA A 314 3.53 24.21 -9.95
C ALA A 314 4.57 25.09 -10.68
N GLY A 315 4.33 25.38 -11.97
CA GLY A 315 5.19 26.29 -12.76
C GLY A 315 5.17 27.73 -12.27
N LYS A 316 4.00 28.26 -11.89
CA LYS A 316 3.89 29.59 -11.28
C LYS A 316 4.68 29.69 -9.97
N ASP A 317 4.58 28.66 -9.12
CA ASP A 317 5.36 28.62 -7.88
C ASP A 317 6.86 28.48 -8.17
N SER A 318 7.25 27.75 -9.23
CA SER A 318 8.64 27.66 -9.69
C SER A 318 9.20 29.01 -10.11
N ILE A 319 8.45 29.79 -10.89
CA ILE A 319 8.81 31.18 -11.25
C ILE A 319 8.92 32.07 -9.99
N ALA A 320 7.99 31.94 -9.04
CA ALA A 320 8.03 32.70 -7.79
C ALA A 320 9.28 32.38 -6.96
N ARG A 321 9.65 31.10 -6.85
CA ARG A 321 10.91 30.69 -6.19
C ARG A 321 12.13 31.18 -6.96
N ALA A 322 12.15 31.05 -8.29
CA ALA A 322 13.23 31.53 -9.13
C ALA A 322 13.50 33.03 -8.93
N ARG A 323 12.43 33.85 -8.85
CA ARG A 323 12.53 35.28 -8.51
C ARG A 323 13.14 35.53 -7.14
N ALA A 324 12.62 34.86 -6.11
CA ALA A 324 13.08 35.04 -4.74
C ALA A 324 14.57 34.69 -4.60
N VAL A 325 15.00 33.59 -5.24
CA VAL A 325 16.39 33.16 -5.26
C VAL A 325 17.26 34.12 -6.08
N SER A 326 16.79 34.56 -7.25
CA SER A 326 17.54 35.47 -8.13
C SER A 326 17.85 36.80 -7.46
N ALA A 327 16.99 37.31 -6.57
CA ALA A 327 17.24 38.55 -5.83
C ALA A 327 18.54 38.53 -5.00
N THR A 328 19.13 37.35 -4.77
CA THR A 328 20.40 37.19 -4.05
C THR A 328 21.63 37.06 -4.96
N ALA A 329 21.47 37.11 -6.29
CA ALA A 329 22.51 36.80 -7.28
C ALA A 329 23.36 38.01 -7.75
N GLY A 330 23.14 39.22 -7.22
CA GLY A 330 23.83 40.45 -7.63
C GLY A 330 23.20 41.16 -8.84
N GLU A 331 23.35 42.49 -8.94
CA GLU A 331 22.56 43.37 -9.84
C GLU A 331 22.56 42.95 -11.33
N LEU A 332 23.73 42.64 -11.91
CA LEU A 332 23.85 42.29 -13.33
C LEU A 332 23.26 40.91 -13.66
N ALA A 333 23.36 39.93 -12.74
CA ALA A 333 22.77 38.61 -12.94
C ALA A 333 21.24 38.66 -12.80
N VAL A 334 20.74 39.53 -11.91
CA VAL A 334 19.30 39.79 -11.72
C VAL A 334 18.67 40.31 -13.00
N GLU A 335 19.31 41.26 -13.70
CA GLU A 335 18.75 41.84 -14.94
C GLU A 335 18.55 40.78 -16.03
N SER A 336 19.57 39.96 -16.29
CA SER A 336 19.49 38.88 -17.29
C SER A 336 18.49 37.78 -16.91
N LEU A 337 18.49 37.33 -15.65
CA LEU A 337 17.51 36.35 -15.15
C LEU A 337 16.08 36.89 -15.22
N THR A 338 15.88 38.20 -15.02
CA THR A 338 14.56 38.85 -15.12
C THR A 338 14.00 38.78 -16.54
N GLN A 339 14.84 39.00 -17.56
CA GLN A 339 14.42 38.85 -18.96
C GLN A 339 14.00 37.40 -19.27
N GLN A 340 14.75 36.43 -18.76
CA GLN A 340 14.45 35.02 -18.92
C GLN A 340 13.17 34.61 -18.17
N LEU A 341 12.95 35.12 -16.96
CA LEU A 341 11.71 34.93 -16.20
C LEU A 341 10.49 35.43 -16.98
N ALA A 342 10.56 36.59 -17.61
CA ALA A 342 9.47 37.12 -18.43
C ALA A 342 9.15 36.21 -19.65
N SER A 343 10.17 35.61 -20.26
CA SER A 343 9.99 34.64 -21.36
C SER A 343 9.30 33.35 -20.88
N ALA A 344 9.70 32.81 -19.73
CA ALA A 344 9.06 31.64 -19.13
C ALA A 344 7.59 31.92 -18.74
N GLU A 345 7.31 33.10 -18.19
CA GLU A 345 5.94 33.51 -17.85
C GLU A 345 5.04 33.68 -19.06
N THR A 346 5.58 34.20 -20.16
CA THR A 346 4.85 34.30 -21.43
C THR A 346 4.47 32.90 -21.93
N SER A 347 5.39 31.95 -21.84
CA SER A 347 5.15 30.54 -22.20
C SER A 347 4.10 29.89 -21.30
N LEU A 348 4.16 30.10 -19.98
CA LEU A 348 3.15 29.61 -19.04
C LEU A 348 1.77 30.24 -19.31
N SER A 349 1.73 31.53 -19.65
CA SER A 349 0.48 32.24 -19.97
C SER A 349 -0.16 31.71 -21.26
N SER A 350 0.65 31.44 -22.28
CA SER A 350 0.18 30.81 -23.53
C SER A 350 -0.39 29.41 -23.27
N ALA A 351 0.30 28.57 -22.51
CA ALA A 351 -0.20 27.25 -22.11
C ALA A 351 -1.49 27.35 -21.26
N GLN A 352 -1.60 28.35 -20.38
CA GLN A 352 -2.82 28.61 -19.60
C GLN A 352 -3.99 29.03 -20.50
N GLN A 353 -3.75 29.84 -21.54
CA GLN A 353 -4.79 30.22 -22.50
C GLN A 353 -5.29 29.02 -23.31
N GLN A 354 -4.38 28.14 -23.73
CA GLN A 354 -4.73 26.90 -24.42
C GLN A 354 -5.58 25.98 -23.54
N MET A 355 -5.19 25.76 -22.27
CA MET A 355 -5.98 25.02 -21.29
C MET A 355 -7.37 25.66 -21.07
N ALA A 356 -7.44 26.99 -20.95
CA ALA A 356 -8.69 27.71 -20.74
C ALA A 356 -9.64 27.64 -21.95
N ALA A 357 -9.11 27.52 -23.18
CA ALA A 357 -9.93 27.29 -24.37
C ALA A 357 -10.62 25.92 -24.33
N VAL A 358 -9.88 24.86 -23.97
CA VAL A 358 -10.43 23.50 -23.81
C VAL A 358 -11.43 23.45 -22.65
N GLY A 359 -11.10 24.06 -21.52
CA GLY A 359 -12.00 24.09 -20.36
C GLY A 359 -13.30 24.83 -20.63
N ARG A 360 -13.28 25.93 -21.40
CA ARG A 360 -14.50 26.62 -21.83
C ARG A 360 -15.37 25.73 -22.71
N ALA A 361 -14.78 25.02 -23.68
CA ALA A 361 -15.53 24.09 -24.53
C ALA A 361 -16.26 23.00 -23.71
N MET A 362 -15.63 22.48 -22.65
CA MET A 362 -16.26 21.50 -21.74
C MET A 362 -17.32 22.11 -20.81
N LEU A 363 -17.28 23.41 -20.56
CA LEU A 363 -18.29 24.13 -19.77
C LEU A 363 -19.50 24.51 -20.63
N ASP A 364 -19.25 24.89 -21.89
CA ASP A 364 -20.28 25.27 -22.86
C ASP A 364 -21.10 24.06 -23.31
N ASP A 365 -20.48 22.87 -23.38
CA ASP A 365 -21.12 21.60 -23.67
C ASP A 365 -20.62 20.50 -22.72
N VAL A 366 -21.48 20.08 -21.79
CA VAL A 366 -21.17 19.06 -20.78
C VAL A 366 -20.97 17.66 -21.37
N ASP A 367 -21.48 17.42 -22.58
CA ASP A 367 -21.30 16.18 -23.32
C ASP A 367 -20.05 16.23 -24.21
N ALA A 368 -19.45 17.41 -24.41
CA ALA A 368 -18.22 17.55 -25.19
C ALA A 368 -17.02 16.99 -24.44
N MET A 369 -16.30 16.07 -25.10
CA MET A 369 -15.08 15.45 -24.59
C MET A 369 -13.88 15.78 -25.50
N PRO A 370 -13.32 17.01 -25.45
CA PRO A 370 -12.19 17.43 -26.27
C PRO A 370 -10.86 16.82 -25.79
N ALA A 371 -10.77 15.49 -25.78
CA ALA A 371 -9.65 14.73 -25.21
C ALA A 371 -8.30 15.05 -25.89
N MET A 372 -8.30 15.22 -27.22
CA MET A 372 -7.09 15.63 -27.95
C MET A 372 -6.67 17.06 -27.58
N GLY A 373 -7.62 18.00 -27.49
CA GLY A 373 -7.37 19.35 -26.99
C GLY A 373 -6.78 19.35 -25.58
N ALA A 374 -7.35 18.57 -24.66
CA ALA A 374 -6.86 18.43 -23.29
C ALA A 374 -5.44 17.83 -23.24
N SER A 375 -5.15 16.84 -24.09
CA SER A 375 -3.82 16.22 -24.22
C SER A 375 -2.77 17.23 -24.72
N LEU A 376 -3.14 18.05 -25.72
CA LEU A 376 -2.27 19.10 -26.25
C LEU A 376 -2.04 20.22 -25.22
N ALA A 377 -3.07 20.61 -24.47
CA ALA A 377 -2.94 21.56 -23.36
C ALA A 377 -2.01 21.03 -22.27
N ALA A 378 -2.11 19.73 -21.92
CA ALA A 378 -1.24 19.10 -20.93
C ALA A 378 0.21 19.03 -21.42
N ALA A 379 0.45 18.68 -22.70
CA ALA A 379 1.78 18.68 -23.29
C ALA A 379 2.40 20.09 -23.35
N SER A 380 1.59 21.10 -23.68
CA SER A 380 2.00 22.51 -23.69
C SER A 380 2.36 23.00 -22.29
N ALA A 381 1.52 22.71 -21.29
CA ALA A 381 1.78 23.00 -19.88
C ALA A 381 3.07 22.31 -19.39
N LEU A 382 3.26 21.02 -19.72
CA LEU A 382 4.47 20.28 -19.36
C LEU A 382 5.73 20.97 -19.89
N ARG A 383 5.75 21.37 -21.16
CA ARG A 383 6.91 22.06 -21.77
C ARG A 383 7.18 23.41 -21.11
N ALA A 384 6.15 24.22 -20.89
CA ALA A 384 6.29 25.54 -20.26
C ALA A 384 6.79 25.43 -18.81
N VAL A 385 6.28 24.45 -18.06
CA VAL A 385 6.69 24.23 -16.66
C VAL A 385 8.10 23.64 -16.58
N ALA A 386 8.49 22.75 -17.50
CA ALA A 386 9.86 22.25 -17.57
C ALA A 386 10.88 23.39 -17.77
N ALA A 387 10.58 24.36 -18.63
CA ALA A 387 11.42 25.54 -18.82
C ALA A 387 11.50 26.40 -17.55
N ALA A 388 10.38 26.58 -16.83
CA ALA A 388 10.35 27.30 -15.55
C ALA A 388 11.17 26.60 -14.47
N VAL A 389 11.06 25.27 -14.34
CA VAL A 389 11.84 24.46 -13.39
C VAL A 389 13.33 24.52 -13.72
N ALA A 390 13.69 24.50 -15.01
CA ALA A 390 15.09 24.66 -15.42
C ALA A 390 15.65 26.04 -15.07
N LEU A 391 14.83 27.10 -15.23
CA LEU A 391 15.21 28.45 -14.85
C LEU A 391 15.35 28.62 -13.34
N GLU A 392 14.45 28.01 -12.55
CA GLU A 392 14.56 27.97 -11.09
C GLU A 392 15.85 27.29 -10.65
N ALA A 393 16.19 26.14 -11.25
CA ALA A 393 17.42 25.42 -10.96
C ALA A 393 18.65 26.27 -11.28
N LEU A 394 18.67 26.92 -12.45
CA LEU A 394 19.76 27.81 -12.85
C LEU A 394 19.90 29.00 -11.88
N ALA A 395 18.80 29.64 -11.49
CA ALA A 395 18.81 30.73 -10.52
C ALA A 395 19.38 30.30 -9.17
N ALA A 396 19.02 29.09 -8.69
CA ALA A 396 19.56 28.53 -7.46
C ALA A 396 21.05 28.22 -7.55
N VAL A 397 21.51 27.66 -8.66
CA VAL A 397 22.94 27.44 -8.93
C VAL A 397 23.72 28.75 -8.89
N VAL A 398 23.25 29.78 -9.61
CA VAL A 398 23.90 31.10 -9.66
C VAL A 398 23.96 31.74 -8.27
N SER A 399 22.85 31.73 -7.52
CA SER A 399 22.80 32.25 -6.14
C SER A 399 23.80 31.53 -5.22
N LEU A 400 23.86 30.20 -5.28
CA LEU A 400 24.82 29.42 -4.48
C LEU A 400 26.27 29.72 -4.85
N ARG A 401 26.58 29.94 -6.14
CA ARG A 401 27.92 30.35 -6.59
C ARG A 401 28.32 31.74 -6.09
N VAL A 402 27.38 32.68 -6.05
CA VAL A 402 27.61 34.01 -5.45
C VAL A 402 27.96 33.89 -3.97
N LEU A 403 27.31 33.00 -3.24
CA LEU A 403 27.59 32.76 -1.81
C LEU A 403 28.96 32.10 -1.55
N GLU A 404 29.48 31.30 -2.48
CA GLU A 404 30.77 30.60 -2.35
C GLU A 404 31.99 31.48 -2.70
N GLY A 405 31.80 32.51 -3.54
CA GLY A 405 32.90 33.30 -4.08
C GLY A 405 33.69 32.58 -5.18
N PRO A 406 34.75 33.21 -5.74
CA PRO A 406 35.56 32.60 -6.79
C PRO A 406 36.26 31.32 -6.28
N PRO A 407 36.39 30.28 -7.11
CA PRO A 407 37.06 29.04 -6.71
C PRO A 407 38.52 29.33 -6.34
N ALA A 408 39.03 28.59 -5.34
CA ALA A 408 40.45 28.64 -5.00
C ALA A 408 41.30 28.22 -6.23
N PRO A 409 42.46 28.87 -6.49
CA PRO A 409 43.33 28.48 -7.59
C PRO A 409 43.68 26.99 -7.50
N LEU A 410 43.58 26.28 -8.62
CA LEU A 410 44.00 24.89 -8.74
C LEU A 410 45.51 24.80 -8.48
N GLU A 411 45.92 24.40 -7.28
CA GLU A 411 47.25 23.82 -7.10
C GLU A 411 47.26 22.48 -7.84
N ALA A 412 48.20 22.34 -8.78
CA ALA A 412 48.41 21.16 -9.59
C ALA A 412 48.71 19.94 -8.70
N SER A 413 47.68 19.17 -8.38
CA SER A 413 47.78 17.87 -7.72
C SER A 413 47.54 16.78 -8.75
N THR A 414 48.63 16.33 -9.36
CA THR A 414 48.71 15.11 -10.17
C THR A 414 48.45 13.87 -9.29
N SER A 415 47.28 13.25 -9.40
CA SER A 415 47.10 11.78 -9.30
C SER A 415 45.63 11.40 -9.48
N ALA A 416 45.38 10.48 -10.42
CA ALA A 416 44.08 9.86 -10.63
C ALA A 416 43.73 8.91 -9.47
N PRO A 417 42.45 8.80 -9.05
CA PRO A 417 42.06 7.85 -8.03
C PRO A 417 41.91 6.45 -8.65
N THR A 418 42.72 5.50 -8.19
CA THR A 418 42.49 4.06 -8.41
C THR A 418 41.44 3.54 -7.41
N ALA A 419 40.56 2.68 -7.90
CA ALA A 419 39.58 1.95 -7.10
C ALA A 419 40.28 0.92 -6.19
N ASP A 420 40.28 1.16 -4.88
CA ASP A 420 40.03 0.17 -3.82
C ASP A 420 40.38 0.71 -2.42
N GLY A 421 39.51 0.41 -1.44
CA GLY A 421 39.95 0.14 -0.07
C GLY A 421 39.80 1.23 1.01
N LYS A 422 38.84 0.97 1.90
CA LYS A 422 38.82 1.24 3.35
C LYS A 422 38.74 2.70 3.85
N ASP A 423 37.61 2.97 4.50
CA ASP A 423 37.38 4.05 5.45
C ASP A 423 38.53 4.21 6.46
N LYS A 424 39.28 5.30 6.33
CA LYS A 424 40.00 5.93 7.44
C LYS A 424 39.54 7.37 7.57
N LYS A 425 38.71 7.59 8.59
CA LYS A 425 38.28 8.90 9.09
C LYS A 425 39.52 9.69 9.52
N LYS A 426 39.88 10.73 8.76
CA LYS A 426 40.88 11.73 9.15
C LYS A 426 40.20 13.09 9.16
N ASP A 427 39.97 13.61 10.36
CA ASP A 427 39.46 14.97 10.61
C ASP A 427 40.41 15.99 9.97
N ARG A 428 40.01 16.57 8.83
CA ARG A 428 40.60 17.81 8.32
C ARG A 428 39.86 18.98 8.96
N LYS A 429 40.52 19.55 9.97
CA LYS A 429 40.16 20.79 10.66
C LYS A 429 40.42 21.98 9.72
N GLY A 430 39.41 22.82 9.52
CA GLY A 430 39.52 24.26 9.20
C GLY A 430 40.12 24.64 7.84
N GLY A 431 39.28 24.74 6.82
CA GLY A 431 39.47 25.56 5.61
C GLY A 431 38.15 26.27 5.28
N ALA A 432 38.21 27.46 4.69
CA ALA A 432 37.11 28.44 4.50
C ALA A 432 35.72 27.82 4.19
N GLY A 433 34.66 28.39 4.79
CA GLY A 433 33.31 27.83 4.86
C GLY A 433 32.66 27.50 3.51
N GLY A 434 32.89 26.29 3.00
CA GLY A 434 32.21 25.75 1.83
C GLY A 434 30.73 25.45 2.11
N VAL A 435 29.88 25.74 1.13
CA VAL A 435 28.44 25.44 1.19
C VAL A 435 28.24 23.92 1.25
N VAL A 436 27.69 23.43 2.37
CA VAL A 436 27.34 22.01 2.53
C VAL A 436 25.87 21.82 2.19
N LEU A 437 25.63 21.33 0.97
CA LEU A 437 24.30 20.96 0.46
C LEU A 437 23.93 19.53 0.84
N GLY A 438 22.64 19.21 0.76
CA GLY A 438 22.14 17.85 0.74
C GLY A 438 22.71 17.07 -0.45
N LYS A 439 22.82 15.74 -0.32
CA LYS A 439 23.45 14.93 -1.37
C LYS A 439 22.67 14.95 -2.69
N GLY A 440 21.33 14.97 -2.61
CA GLY A 440 20.47 14.98 -3.79
C GLY A 440 20.54 16.33 -4.53
N THR A 441 20.51 17.42 -3.77
CA THR A 441 20.61 18.78 -4.32
C THR A 441 22.02 19.10 -4.83
N ALA A 442 23.08 18.57 -4.20
CA ALA A 442 24.45 18.65 -4.71
C ALA A 442 24.60 17.97 -6.08
N LEU A 443 23.95 16.80 -6.27
CA LEU A 443 23.93 16.11 -7.55
C LEU A 443 23.19 16.92 -8.62
N LEU A 444 22.01 17.47 -8.30
CA LEU A 444 21.27 18.34 -9.22
C LEU A 444 22.09 19.55 -9.63
N ARG A 445 22.73 20.21 -8.66
CA ARG A 445 23.59 21.36 -8.92
C ARG A 445 24.70 21.01 -9.91
N ALA A 446 25.44 19.92 -9.69
CA ALA A 446 26.51 19.50 -10.59
C ALA A 446 26.00 19.19 -12.01
N HIS A 447 24.84 18.54 -12.12
CA HIS A 447 24.20 18.23 -13.41
C HIS A 447 23.84 19.49 -14.19
N VAL A 448 23.23 20.47 -13.52
CA VAL A 448 22.84 21.76 -14.15
C VAL A 448 24.06 22.60 -14.49
N GLU A 449 25.07 22.67 -13.62
CA GLU A 449 26.32 23.42 -13.86
C GLU A 449 27.06 22.89 -15.08
N HIS A 450 27.23 21.57 -15.19
CA HIS A 450 27.90 20.95 -16.33
C HIS A 450 27.21 21.31 -17.64
N ALA A 451 25.89 21.13 -17.72
CA ALA A 451 25.14 21.41 -18.94
C ALA A 451 25.08 22.90 -19.29
N ALA A 452 24.97 23.76 -18.28
CA ALA A 452 25.00 25.21 -18.46
C ALA A 452 26.35 25.69 -19.00
N SER A 453 27.46 25.18 -18.45
CA SER A 453 28.81 25.54 -18.88
C SER A 453 29.14 25.05 -20.30
N GLU A 454 28.74 23.82 -20.64
CA GLU A 454 28.94 23.24 -21.97
C GLU A 454 28.21 24.07 -23.04
N MET A 455 26.94 24.40 -22.81
CA MET A 455 26.14 25.19 -23.76
C MET A 455 26.61 26.66 -23.85
N ALA A 456 27.20 27.18 -22.78
CA ALA A 456 27.80 28.52 -22.73
C ALA A 456 29.19 28.61 -23.39
N GLY A 457 29.80 27.49 -23.79
CA GLY A 457 31.15 27.48 -24.38
C GLY A 457 32.26 27.83 -23.38
N LEU A 458 32.05 27.55 -22.09
CA LEU A 458 33.02 27.83 -21.03
C LEU A 458 34.05 26.70 -20.92
N THR A 459 35.32 27.05 -20.73
CA THR A 459 36.44 26.09 -20.64
C THR A 459 36.48 25.32 -19.32
N GLU A 460 35.78 25.80 -18.30
CA GLU A 460 35.69 25.18 -16.98
C GLU A 460 34.27 24.61 -16.78
N ALA A 461 34.16 23.44 -16.15
CA ALA A 461 32.89 22.73 -15.92
C ALA A 461 32.00 23.37 -14.82
N TYR A 462 32.16 24.67 -14.58
CA TYR A 462 31.35 25.44 -13.62
C TYR A 462 31.03 26.84 -14.17
N LEU A 463 29.92 27.41 -13.71
CA LEU A 463 29.55 28.80 -14.03
C LEU A 463 30.47 29.76 -13.27
N PRO A 464 31.13 30.74 -13.94
CA PRO A 464 31.95 31.75 -13.28
C PRO A 464 31.10 32.56 -12.30
N THR A 465 31.70 33.07 -11.22
CA THR A 465 31.08 34.14 -10.43
C THR A 465 30.76 35.32 -11.36
N PRO A 466 29.59 35.97 -11.23
CA PRO A 466 29.15 37.01 -12.17
C PRO A 466 30.03 38.27 -12.01
N ILE A 467 31.20 38.25 -12.63
CA ILE A 467 32.08 39.40 -12.82
C ILE A 467 32.01 39.73 -14.31
N SER A 468 31.19 40.72 -14.67
CA SER A 468 31.11 41.44 -15.95
C SER A 468 30.97 40.64 -17.27
N GLY A 469 31.77 39.60 -17.52
CA GLY A 469 31.77 38.79 -18.76
C GLY A 469 30.83 37.57 -18.78
N ALA A 470 30.41 37.04 -17.62
CA ALA A 470 29.60 35.81 -17.54
C ALA A 470 28.09 36.03 -17.82
N VAL A 471 27.60 37.27 -17.71
CA VAL A 471 26.17 37.62 -17.86
C VAL A 471 25.67 37.39 -19.29
N ALA A 472 26.54 37.62 -20.29
CA ALA A 472 26.22 37.36 -21.69
C ALA A 472 25.96 35.88 -22.01
N ALA A 473 26.38 34.96 -21.14
CA ALA A 473 26.23 33.52 -21.30
C ALA A 473 24.99 32.92 -20.59
N LEU A 474 24.22 33.72 -19.83
CA LEU A 474 23.03 33.22 -19.12
C LEU A 474 21.91 32.71 -20.05
N PRO A 475 21.63 33.30 -21.23
CA PRO A 475 20.66 32.74 -22.16
C PRO A 475 21.05 31.35 -22.69
N SER A 476 22.33 31.15 -23.02
CA SER A 476 22.85 29.85 -23.46
C SER A 476 22.92 28.84 -22.31
N ALA A 477 23.29 29.29 -21.11
CA ALA A 477 23.23 28.48 -19.89
C ALA A 477 21.80 27.98 -19.58
N TRP A 478 20.78 28.82 -19.76
CA TRP A 478 19.39 28.38 -19.63
C TRP A 478 19.02 27.34 -20.69
N CYS A 479 19.44 27.51 -21.94
CA CYS A 479 19.25 26.48 -22.96
C CYS A 479 19.90 25.14 -22.56
N GLY A 480 21.08 25.19 -21.95
CA GLY A 480 21.77 24.01 -21.37
C GLY A 480 20.95 23.36 -20.25
N ALA A 481 20.46 24.15 -19.29
CA ALA A 481 19.62 23.68 -18.20
C ALA A 481 18.29 23.07 -18.70
N CYS A 482 17.63 23.70 -19.68
CA CYS A 482 16.43 23.18 -20.33
C CYS A 482 16.67 21.80 -20.97
N ARG A 483 17.83 21.60 -21.62
CA ARG A 483 18.19 20.31 -22.20
C ARG A 483 18.45 19.25 -21.12
N ALA A 484 19.19 19.62 -20.08
CA ALA A 484 19.57 18.71 -19.00
C ALA A 484 18.38 18.26 -18.14
N LEU A 485 17.38 19.12 -18.00
CA LEU A 485 16.17 18.90 -17.21
C LEU A 485 14.92 18.66 -18.07
N ALA A 486 15.08 18.43 -19.38
CA ALA A 486 13.98 18.08 -20.26
C ALA A 486 13.35 16.76 -19.76
N PRO A 487 12.07 16.72 -19.32
CA PRO A 487 11.53 15.57 -18.59
C PRO A 487 11.56 14.26 -19.39
N LEU A 488 11.46 14.36 -20.71
CA LEU A 488 11.51 13.21 -21.61
C LEU A 488 12.92 12.96 -22.20
N GLY A 489 13.92 13.82 -21.96
CA GLY A 489 15.26 13.67 -22.53
C GLY A 489 16.13 12.59 -21.87
N ASP A 490 17.09 12.04 -22.61
CA ASP A 490 17.99 10.98 -22.11
C ASP A 490 18.88 11.43 -20.95
N GLN A 491 19.36 12.68 -20.99
CA GLN A 491 20.19 13.25 -19.92
C GLN A 491 19.44 13.29 -18.58
N SER A 492 18.17 13.71 -18.59
CA SER A 492 17.36 13.76 -17.38
C SER A 492 16.99 12.35 -16.90
N ALA A 493 16.76 11.39 -17.80
CA ALA A 493 16.51 10.00 -17.44
C ALA A 493 17.69 9.36 -16.69
N SER A 494 18.92 9.58 -17.16
CA SER A 494 20.14 9.14 -16.47
C SER A 494 20.28 9.81 -15.10
N PHE A 495 20.11 11.14 -15.05
CA PHE A 495 20.17 11.90 -13.81
C PHE A 495 19.13 11.44 -12.77
N LEU A 496 17.89 11.21 -13.18
CA LEU A 496 16.82 10.74 -12.29
C LEU A 496 17.14 9.37 -11.70
N ALA A 497 17.80 8.48 -12.44
CA ALA A 497 18.27 7.20 -11.92
C ALA A 497 19.37 7.35 -10.86
N ASP A 498 20.27 8.33 -11.01
CA ASP A 498 21.28 8.67 -10.02
C ASP A 498 20.66 9.32 -8.78
N LEU A 499 19.76 10.28 -8.97
CA LEU A 499 19.04 10.96 -7.90
C LEU A 499 18.24 9.97 -7.06
N ARG A 500 17.54 9.04 -7.70
CA ARG A 500 16.79 7.99 -7.02
C ARG A 500 17.68 7.14 -6.12
N ARG A 501 18.86 6.73 -6.60
CA ARG A 501 19.84 5.99 -5.78
C ARG A 501 20.27 6.76 -4.54
N VAL A 502 20.46 8.09 -4.66
CA VAL A 502 20.80 8.96 -3.53
C VAL A 502 19.65 9.08 -2.54
N VAL A 503 18.43 9.32 -3.02
CA VAL A 503 17.24 9.44 -2.17
C VAL A 503 16.95 8.13 -1.44
N GLU A 504 17.01 6.99 -2.12
CA GLU A 504 16.83 5.66 -1.52
C GLU A 504 17.91 5.37 -0.45
N ALA A 505 19.18 5.70 -0.73
CA ALA A 505 20.26 5.56 0.24
C ALA A 505 20.10 6.47 1.47
N ASN A 506 19.53 7.67 1.29
CA ASN A 506 19.21 8.57 2.40
C ASN A 506 17.97 8.10 3.19
N GLN A 507 16.95 7.55 2.52
CA GLN A 507 15.77 6.96 3.14
C GLN A 507 16.14 5.73 4.00
N ALA A 508 17.19 4.98 3.65
CA ALA A 508 17.72 3.89 4.47
C ALA A 508 18.24 4.33 5.86
N ARG A 509 18.40 5.64 6.11
CA ARG A 509 18.76 6.20 7.44
C ARG A 509 17.56 6.58 8.30
N ARG A 510 16.32 6.37 7.84
CA ARG A 510 15.13 6.58 8.68
C ARG A 510 15.20 5.66 9.89
N LYS A 511 14.78 6.17 11.05
CA LYS A 511 14.57 5.32 12.23
C LYS A 511 13.54 4.25 11.85
N PRO A 512 13.89 2.94 11.92
CA PRO A 512 12.92 1.88 11.67
C PRO A 512 11.70 2.10 12.58
N LYS A 513 10.51 2.12 11.98
CA LYS A 513 9.26 2.37 12.70
C LYS A 513 8.27 1.27 12.38
N ILE A 514 7.68 0.71 13.43
CA ILE A 514 6.59 -0.25 13.35
C ILE A 514 5.31 0.49 12.92
N PRO A 515 4.50 -0.04 11.97
CA PRO A 515 3.24 0.58 11.57
C PRO A 515 2.34 0.91 12.77
N LYS A 516 1.66 2.06 12.71
CA LYS A 516 0.80 2.54 13.81
C LYS A 516 -0.25 1.48 14.17
N GLY A 517 -0.32 1.13 15.46
CA GLY A 517 -1.26 0.14 15.99
C GLY A 517 -0.84 -1.32 15.78
N THR A 518 0.39 -1.58 15.35
CA THR A 518 1.00 -2.92 15.28
C THR A 518 2.19 -3.02 16.25
N ARG A 519 2.68 -4.23 16.53
CA ARG A 519 3.81 -4.44 17.44
C ARG A 519 4.57 -5.71 17.11
N ASP A 520 5.87 -5.69 17.42
CA ASP A 520 6.69 -6.91 17.48
C ASP A 520 6.51 -7.59 18.85
N PHE A 521 6.70 -8.90 18.87
CA PHE A 521 6.64 -9.72 20.08
C PHE A 521 8.03 -10.19 20.46
N GLN A 522 8.42 -9.96 21.72
CA GLN A 522 9.70 -10.41 22.24
C GLN A 522 9.68 -11.93 22.51
N PRO A 523 10.86 -12.60 22.59
CA PRO A 523 10.92 -14.05 22.75
C PRO A 523 10.17 -14.60 23.99
N ASP A 524 10.19 -13.88 25.12
CA ASP A 524 9.44 -14.24 26.32
C ASP A 524 7.92 -14.17 26.10
N GLN A 525 7.46 -13.13 25.38
CA GLN A 525 6.06 -12.97 25.01
C GLN A 525 5.61 -14.08 24.07
N MET A 526 6.43 -14.44 23.08
CA MET A 526 6.13 -15.54 22.17
C MET A 526 6.02 -16.89 22.88
N ALA A 527 6.93 -17.20 23.81
CA ALA A 527 6.85 -18.44 24.59
C ALA A 527 5.55 -18.54 25.42
N ILE A 528 5.04 -17.43 25.93
CA ILE A 528 3.76 -17.39 26.66
C ILE A 528 2.58 -17.57 25.70
N ARG A 529 2.64 -16.92 24.53
CA ARG A 529 1.62 -17.02 23.48
C ARG A 529 1.49 -18.43 22.94
N GLU A 530 2.61 -19.10 22.66
CA GLU A 530 2.61 -20.48 22.16
C GLU A 530 1.97 -21.45 23.17
N ARG A 531 2.22 -21.29 24.47
CA ARG A 531 1.55 -22.10 25.51
C ARG A 531 0.05 -21.86 25.54
N ALA A 532 -0.38 -20.61 25.45
CA ALA A 532 -1.79 -20.26 25.42
C ALA A 532 -2.49 -20.78 24.15
N PHE A 533 -1.86 -20.64 22.98
CA PHE A 533 -2.37 -21.22 21.74
C PHE A 533 -2.44 -22.75 21.81
N GLY A 534 -1.44 -23.39 22.44
CA GLY A 534 -1.45 -24.84 22.69
C GLY A 534 -2.67 -25.25 23.51
N ALA A 535 -2.88 -24.63 24.68
CA ALA A 535 -4.01 -24.91 25.55
C ALA A 535 -5.37 -24.73 24.83
N ILE A 536 -5.52 -23.65 24.06
CA ILE A 536 -6.73 -23.38 23.27
C ILE A 536 -6.93 -24.44 22.18
N THR A 537 -5.86 -24.77 21.45
CA THR A 537 -5.90 -25.78 20.38
C THR A 537 -6.25 -27.17 20.93
N ASP A 538 -5.76 -27.51 22.12
CA ASP A 538 -6.07 -28.77 22.78
C ASP A 538 -7.56 -28.88 23.12
N VAL A 539 -8.20 -27.81 23.60
CA VAL A 539 -9.66 -27.78 23.79
C VAL A 539 -10.38 -27.93 22.44
N PHE A 540 -10.00 -27.17 21.41
CA PHE A 540 -10.64 -27.30 20.09
C PHE A 540 -10.57 -28.73 19.54
N LYS A 541 -9.41 -29.39 19.67
CA LYS A 541 -9.21 -30.79 19.25
C LYS A 541 -9.96 -31.79 20.13
N ARG A 542 -10.07 -31.53 21.44
CA ARG A 542 -10.87 -32.33 22.38
C ARG A 542 -12.34 -32.40 21.95
N HIS A 543 -12.85 -31.30 21.40
CA HIS A 543 -14.20 -31.21 20.82
C HIS A 543 -14.25 -31.63 19.34
N GLY A 544 -13.18 -32.22 18.80
CA GLY A 544 -13.16 -32.81 17.45
C GLY A 544 -13.23 -31.80 16.30
N ALA A 545 -12.86 -30.53 16.53
CA ALA A 545 -12.81 -29.53 15.47
C ALA A 545 -11.59 -29.73 14.55
N VAL A 546 -11.82 -29.55 13.25
CA VAL A 546 -10.74 -29.54 12.24
C VAL A 546 -10.16 -28.14 12.07
N SER A 547 -8.88 -28.03 11.74
CA SER A 547 -8.26 -26.73 11.42
C SER A 547 -8.44 -26.38 9.94
N ILE A 548 -8.76 -25.12 9.66
CA ILE A 548 -8.66 -24.53 8.32
C ILE A 548 -7.79 -23.27 8.37
N ASP A 549 -7.35 -22.82 7.20
CA ASP A 549 -6.71 -21.50 7.03
C ASP A 549 -7.26 -20.84 5.76
N THR A 550 -7.30 -19.51 5.76
CA THR A 550 -7.73 -18.71 4.61
C THR A 550 -6.67 -17.67 4.28
N PRO A 551 -6.60 -17.17 3.03
CA PRO A 551 -5.73 -16.06 2.69
C PRO A 551 -5.93 -14.86 3.64
N VAL A 552 -4.85 -14.10 3.85
CA VAL A 552 -4.87 -12.91 4.73
C VAL A 552 -5.71 -11.77 4.14
N PHE A 553 -5.86 -11.75 2.82
CA PHE A 553 -6.73 -10.85 2.08
C PHE A 553 -7.83 -11.64 1.36
N GLU A 554 -9.01 -11.04 1.26
CA GLU A 554 -10.13 -11.53 0.46
C GLU A 554 -10.40 -10.52 -0.68
N LEU A 555 -11.21 -10.92 -1.67
CA LEU A 555 -11.78 -9.96 -2.60
C LEU A 555 -12.57 -8.90 -1.81
N ARG A 556 -12.41 -7.63 -2.16
CA ARG A 556 -13.07 -6.52 -1.43
C ARG A 556 -14.58 -6.73 -1.33
N GLU A 557 -15.21 -7.19 -2.41
CA GLU A 557 -16.64 -7.51 -2.45
C GLU A 557 -17.08 -8.60 -1.46
N THR A 558 -16.17 -9.51 -1.07
CA THR A 558 -16.46 -10.55 -0.08
C THR A 558 -16.71 -9.93 1.31
N LEU A 559 -15.99 -8.85 1.62
CA LEU A 559 -16.05 -8.17 2.92
C LEU A 559 -17.07 -7.03 2.96
N MET A 560 -17.43 -6.45 1.82
CA MET A 560 -18.36 -5.32 1.75
C MET A 560 -19.79 -5.71 2.15
N GLY A 561 -20.44 -4.84 2.93
CA GLY A 561 -21.85 -4.99 3.32
C GLY A 561 -22.12 -6.05 4.40
N LYS A 562 -21.08 -6.66 4.99
CA LYS A 562 -21.22 -7.69 6.05
C LYS A 562 -21.11 -7.15 7.48
N TYR A 563 -20.43 -6.01 7.64
CA TYR A 563 -20.04 -5.47 8.95
C TYR A 563 -20.74 -4.16 9.33
N GLY A 564 -21.79 -3.75 8.59
CA GLY A 564 -22.47 -2.49 8.86
C GLY A 564 -21.51 -1.28 8.79
N GLU A 565 -21.53 -0.42 9.81
CA GLU A 565 -20.68 0.78 9.91
C GLU A 565 -19.18 0.47 9.99
N ASP A 566 -18.81 -0.70 10.53
CA ASP A 566 -17.43 -1.14 10.68
C ASP A 566 -16.75 -1.45 9.34
N SER A 567 -17.52 -1.57 8.25
CA SER A 567 -16.97 -1.75 6.89
C SER A 567 -16.00 -0.63 6.48
N LYS A 568 -16.14 0.58 7.07
CA LYS A 568 -15.23 1.72 6.83
C LYS A 568 -13.83 1.51 7.41
N LEU A 569 -13.68 0.54 8.32
CA LEU A 569 -12.44 0.26 9.04
C LEU A 569 -11.60 -0.84 8.37
N ILE A 570 -11.95 -1.28 7.16
CA ILE A 570 -11.22 -2.31 6.42
C ILE A 570 -9.95 -1.72 5.79
N TYR A 571 -8.87 -2.50 5.77
CA TYR A 571 -7.65 -2.18 5.03
C TYR A 571 -7.76 -2.66 3.59
N ASP A 572 -7.80 -1.73 2.64
CA ASP A 572 -7.71 -2.03 1.20
C ASP A 572 -6.26 -2.08 0.73
N LEU A 573 -5.96 -3.02 -0.16
CA LEU A 573 -4.67 -3.07 -0.86
C LEU A 573 -4.67 -2.05 -2.01
N ALA A 574 -3.47 -1.61 -2.40
CA ALA A 574 -3.33 -0.71 -3.54
C ALA A 574 -3.74 -1.43 -4.84
N ASP A 575 -4.45 -0.72 -5.72
CA ASP A 575 -4.76 -1.22 -7.05
C ASP A 575 -3.48 -1.24 -7.90
N GLN A 576 -3.10 -2.44 -8.33
CA GLN A 576 -1.93 -2.69 -9.17
C GLN A 576 -2.30 -3.18 -10.58
N GLY A 577 -3.57 -3.02 -10.98
CA GLY A 577 -4.12 -3.44 -12.27
C GLY A 577 -4.68 -4.87 -12.27
N GLY A 578 -5.11 -5.36 -11.10
CA GLY A 578 -5.65 -6.71 -10.89
C GLY A 578 -6.95 -6.67 -10.07
N GLU A 579 -7.22 -7.76 -9.34
CA GLU A 579 -8.37 -7.84 -8.44
C GLU A 579 -8.25 -6.83 -7.28
N ILE A 580 -9.38 -6.25 -6.86
CA ILE A 580 -9.41 -5.34 -5.72
C ILE A 580 -9.51 -6.16 -4.44
N LEU A 581 -8.48 -6.07 -3.61
CA LEU A 581 -8.29 -6.90 -2.42
C LEU A 581 -8.35 -6.08 -1.14
N SER A 582 -8.79 -6.72 -0.07
CA SER A 582 -8.85 -6.13 1.27
C SER A 582 -8.41 -7.14 2.32
N LEU A 583 -7.70 -6.70 3.36
CA LEU A 583 -7.31 -7.57 4.48
C LEU A 583 -8.55 -8.01 5.27
N ARG A 584 -8.56 -9.25 5.72
CA ARG A 584 -9.67 -9.83 6.50
C ARG A 584 -9.88 -9.07 7.82
N TYR A 585 -11.12 -8.65 8.07
CA TYR A 585 -11.55 -7.93 9.27
C TYR A 585 -11.78 -8.86 10.47
N ASP A 586 -12.23 -10.09 10.18
CA ASP A 586 -12.44 -11.19 11.10
C ASP A 586 -12.09 -12.56 10.44
N LEU A 587 -12.37 -13.67 11.12
CA LEU A 587 -12.25 -15.02 10.56
C LEU A 587 -13.63 -15.65 10.20
N THR A 588 -14.74 -15.05 10.63
CA THR A 588 -16.11 -15.54 10.38
C THR A 588 -16.54 -15.38 8.93
N VAL A 589 -16.33 -14.20 8.32
CA VAL A 589 -16.72 -13.96 6.92
C VAL A 589 -15.87 -14.78 5.95
N PRO A 590 -14.53 -14.88 6.10
CA PRO A 590 -13.73 -15.85 5.35
C PRO A 590 -14.22 -17.30 5.50
N PHE A 591 -14.70 -17.69 6.69
CA PHE A 591 -15.28 -19.01 6.90
C PHE A 591 -16.62 -19.18 6.17
N ALA A 592 -17.51 -18.19 6.19
CA ALA A 592 -18.76 -18.26 5.43
C ALA A 592 -18.51 -18.37 3.92
N ARG A 593 -17.52 -17.63 3.39
CA ARG A 593 -17.05 -17.77 2.01
C ARG A 593 -16.47 -19.16 1.75
N PHE A 594 -15.67 -19.70 2.66
CA PHE A 594 -15.13 -21.06 2.56
C PHE A 594 -16.24 -22.12 2.46
N VAL A 595 -17.25 -22.05 3.32
CA VAL A 595 -18.40 -22.98 3.29
C VAL A 595 -19.16 -22.84 1.98
N ALA A 596 -19.39 -21.63 1.50
CA ALA A 596 -20.09 -21.38 0.24
C ALA A 596 -19.34 -21.93 -0.99
N VAL A 597 -18.01 -21.76 -1.04
CA VAL A 597 -17.17 -22.20 -2.16
C VAL A 597 -16.98 -23.72 -2.17
N HIS A 598 -16.73 -24.33 -1.01
CA HIS A 598 -16.35 -25.74 -0.93
C HIS A 598 -17.51 -26.67 -0.61
N ASN A 599 -18.64 -26.14 -0.10
CA ASN A 599 -19.82 -26.89 0.31
C ASN A 599 -19.48 -28.18 1.09
N PRO A 600 -18.78 -28.07 2.24
CA PRO A 600 -18.32 -29.24 2.99
C PRO A 600 -19.45 -30.07 3.65
N GLY A 601 -20.70 -29.63 3.52
CA GLY A 601 -21.82 -30.16 4.31
C GLY A 601 -21.72 -29.66 5.75
N ASN A 602 -21.76 -30.60 6.69
CA ASN A 602 -21.63 -30.33 8.12
C ASN A 602 -20.15 -30.24 8.51
N ILE A 603 -19.74 -29.11 9.10
CA ILE A 603 -18.34 -28.87 9.48
C ILE A 603 -18.26 -28.23 10.88
N LYS A 604 -17.35 -28.74 11.70
CA LYS A 604 -16.94 -28.16 12.97
C LYS A 604 -15.46 -27.84 12.88
N ARG A 605 -15.10 -26.56 12.99
CA ARG A 605 -13.74 -26.08 12.71
C ARG A 605 -13.21 -25.12 13.76
N TYR A 606 -11.89 -25.02 13.82
CA TYR A 606 -11.21 -23.91 14.46
C TYR A 606 -10.26 -23.19 13.49
N HIS A 607 -10.01 -21.91 13.73
CA HIS A 607 -9.09 -21.08 12.96
C HIS A 607 -8.42 -20.08 13.90
N ILE A 608 -7.08 -20.10 13.97
CA ILE A 608 -6.29 -19.14 14.74
C ILE A 608 -5.50 -18.30 13.74
N GLY A 609 -5.78 -17.00 13.69
CA GLY A 609 -5.20 -16.13 12.68
C GLY A 609 -5.21 -14.66 13.07
N LYS A 610 -4.31 -13.88 12.48
CA LYS A 610 -4.32 -12.42 12.60
C LYS A 610 -5.44 -11.81 11.76
N VAL A 611 -6.02 -10.73 12.26
CA VAL A 611 -7.04 -9.90 11.61
C VAL A 611 -6.68 -8.42 11.69
N TYR A 612 -7.27 -7.62 10.80
CA TYR A 612 -6.84 -6.25 10.55
C TYR A 612 -8.00 -5.26 10.60
N ARG A 613 -7.92 -4.30 11.51
CA ARG A 613 -8.97 -3.28 11.71
C ARG A 613 -8.33 -1.89 11.79
N ARG A 614 -8.74 -0.94 10.95
CA ARG A 614 -8.22 0.46 10.92
C ARG A 614 -8.75 1.33 12.06
N ASP A 615 -8.95 0.71 13.20
CA ASP A 615 -9.45 1.35 14.40
C ASP A 615 -8.49 2.43 14.93
N GLN A 616 -8.95 3.30 15.82
CA GLN A 616 -8.07 4.20 16.55
C GLN A 616 -7.37 3.42 17.67
N PRO A 617 -6.05 3.18 17.57
CA PRO A 617 -5.37 2.27 18.49
C PRO A 617 -5.30 2.87 19.89
N GLN A 618 -5.56 2.04 20.90
CA GLN A 618 -5.38 2.36 22.32
C GLN A 618 -4.45 1.30 22.92
N MET A 619 -3.14 1.55 22.84
CA MET A 619 -2.11 0.57 23.21
C MET A 619 -2.21 0.13 24.67
N THR A 620 -2.56 1.06 25.58
CA THR A 620 -2.74 0.79 27.02
C THR A 620 -3.97 -0.07 27.34
N ARG A 621 -4.94 -0.15 26.42
CA ARG A 621 -6.18 -0.91 26.56
C ARG A 621 -6.24 -2.15 25.65
N GLY A 622 -5.12 -2.51 25.02
CA GLY A 622 -5.03 -3.70 24.16
C GLY A 622 -5.83 -3.59 22.86
N ARG A 623 -6.14 -2.37 22.38
CA ARG A 623 -6.85 -2.14 21.11
C ARG A 623 -5.84 -1.85 20.01
N PHE A 624 -5.59 -2.85 19.17
CA PHE A 624 -4.59 -2.83 18.09
C PHE A 624 -5.25 -2.81 16.71
N ARG A 625 -4.45 -2.53 15.68
CA ARG A 625 -4.86 -2.60 14.27
C ARG A 625 -4.57 -3.94 13.62
N GLU A 626 -3.59 -4.66 14.16
CA GLU A 626 -3.29 -6.06 13.87
C GLU A 626 -3.34 -6.83 15.19
N PHE A 627 -4.11 -7.91 15.25
CA PHE A 627 -4.20 -8.78 16.43
C PHE A 627 -4.72 -10.18 16.07
N PHE A 628 -4.51 -11.15 16.96
CA PHE A 628 -5.03 -12.51 16.77
C PHE A 628 -6.50 -12.66 17.18
N GLN A 629 -7.21 -13.49 16.43
CA GLN A 629 -8.47 -14.12 16.82
C GLN A 629 -8.29 -15.64 16.87
N CYS A 630 -8.98 -16.29 17.80
CA CYS A 630 -9.04 -17.75 17.90
C CYS A 630 -10.51 -18.16 17.82
N ASP A 631 -10.93 -18.62 16.65
CA ASP A 631 -12.33 -18.86 16.33
C ASP A 631 -12.62 -20.36 16.33
N PHE A 632 -13.78 -20.74 16.88
CA PHE A 632 -14.35 -22.09 16.84
C PHE A 632 -15.80 -21.99 16.40
N ASP A 633 -16.15 -22.74 15.35
CA ASP A 633 -17.44 -22.62 14.70
C ASP A 633 -17.98 -23.97 14.25
N ILE A 634 -19.29 -24.13 14.38
CA ILE A 634 -20.05 -25.29 13.92
C ILE A 634 -21.05 -24.80 12.88
N ALA A 635 -20.90 -25.25 11.64
CA ALA A 635 -21.80 -24.97 10.54
C ALA A 635 -22.48 -26.26 10.03
N GLY A 636 -23.77 -26.17 9.74
CA GLY A 636 -24.57 -27.31 9.29
C GLY A 636 -25.95 -27.36 9.95
N SER A 637 -26.79 -28.28 9.46
CA SER A 637 -28.14 -28.49 10.01
C SER A 637 -28.09 -29.55 11.11
N TYR A 638 -28.48 -29.14 12.33
CA TYR A 638 -28.49 -29.98 13.53
C TYR A 638 -29.79 -29.78 14.32
N ALA A 639 -29.97 -30.57 15.38
CA ALA A 639 -31.03 -30.33 16.36
C ALA A 639 -30.83 -28.97 17.05
N SER A 640 -31.94 -28.31 17.38
CA SER A 640 -31.92 -26.97 17.97
C SER A 640 -31.09 -26.92 19.24
N MET A 641 -30.31 -25.85 19.40
CA MET A 641 -29.47 -25.52 20.56
C MET A 641 -28.32 -26.48 20.90
N VAL A 642 -28.20 -27.64 20.23
CA VAL A 642 -27.11 -28.60 20.50
C VAL A 642 -25.74 -27.99 20.18
N PRO A 643 -25.50 -27.42 18.98
CA PRO A 643 -24.20 -26.81 18.68
C PRO A 643 -23.91 -25.57 19.55
N ASP A 644 -24.94 -24.78 19.87
CA ASP A 644 -24.83 -23.57 20.69
C ASP A 644 -24.33 -23.92 22.09
N ALA A 645 -24.89 -24.97 22.70
CA ALA A 645 -24.47 -25.46 24.00
C ALA A 645 -23.03 -26.00 23.96
N GLU A 646 -22.61 -26.70 22.89
CA GLU A 646 -21.23 -27.16 22.72
C GLU A 646 -20.24 -25.98 22.62
N VAL A 647 -20.58 -24.93 21.85
CA VAL A 647 -19.72 -23.75 21.72
C VAL A 647 -19.52 -23.03 23.06
N ILE A 648 -20.57 -22.91 23.88
CA ILE A 648 -20.44 -22.38 25.24
C ILE A 648 -19.57 -23.29 26.11
N LYS A 649 -19.72 -24.62 26.00
CA LYS A 649 -18.87 -25.55 26.74
C LYS A 649 -17.39 -25.35 26.38
N VAL A 650 -17.06 -25.29 25.09
CA VAL A 650 -15.71 -25.00 24.59
C VAL A 650 -15.18 -23.68 25.17
N LEU A 651 -15.98 -22.61 25.15
CA LEU A 651 -15.60 -21.33 25.72
C LEU A 651 -15.27 -21.46 27.22
N THR A 652 -16.13 -22.09 28.01
CA THR A 652 -15.91 -22.24 29.46
C THR A 652 -14.69 -23.11 29.79
N GLU A 653 -14.41 -24.15 28.99
CA GLU A 653 -13.20 -24.97 29.15
C GLU A 653 -11.94 -24.18 28.83
N ILE A 654 -11.92 -23.39 27.75
CA ILE A 654 -10.78 -22.54 27.41
C ILE A 654 -10.49 -21.56 28.54
N LEU A 655 -11.50 -20.85 29.03
CA LEU A 655 -11.32 -19.86 30.09
C LEU A 655 -10.87 -20.49 31.42
N GLY A 656 -11.36 -21.71 31.72
CA GLY A 656 -10.92 -22.51 32.86
C GLY A 656 -9.46 -22.97 32.74
N ASP A 657 -9.08 -23.52 31.59
CA ASP A 657 -7.74 -24.07 31.33
C ASP A 657 -6.66 -22.96 31.29
N LEU A 658 -7.02 -21.74 30.88
CA LEU A 658 -6.12 -20.58 30.86
C LEU A 658 -5.87 -19.95 32.25
N LYS A 659 -6.67 -20.29 33.28
CA LYS A 659 -6.49 -19.86 34.69
C LYS A 659 -6.35 -18.34 34.88
N LEU A 660 -7.16 -17.56 34.18
CA LEU A 660 -7.07 -16.08 34.15
C LEU A 660 -7.69 -15.39 35.37
N GLY A 661 -8.37 -16.14 36.25
CA GLY A 661 -9.19 -15.62 37.35
C GLY A 661 -10.66 -16.00 37.20
N GLN A 662 -11.53 -15.39 38.01
CA GLN A 662 -12.97 -15.58 37.87
C GLN A 662 -13.48 -14.85 36.63
N PHE A 663 -14.35 -15.51 35.87
CA PHE A 663 -14.95 -14.98 34.65
C PHE A 663 -16.46 -15.19 34.67
N GLU A 664 -17.14 -14.42 33.84
CA GLU A 664 -18.58 -14.48 33.63
C GLU A 664 -18.87 -14.48 32.14
N VAL A 665 -19.76 -15.37 31.69
CA VAL A 665 -20.26 -15.41 30.31
C VAL A 665 -21.67 -14.85 30.29
N LYS A 666 -21.81 -13.62 29.81
CA LYS A 666 -23.10 -12.99 29.55
C LYS A 666 -23.72 -13.65 28.33
N ILE A 667 -25.00 -14.01 28.43
CA ILE A 667 -25.78 -14.60 27.33
C ILE A 667 -27.03 -13.78 27.12
N ASN A 668 -27.40 -13.60 25.85
CA ASN A 668 -28.70 -13.10 25.44
C ASN A 668 -29.13 -13.79 24.12
N HIS A 669 -30.33 -13.48 23.64
CA HIS A 669 -30.85 -13.99 22.38
C HIS A 669 -31.35 -12.85 21.50
N ARG A 670 -31.00 -12.89 20.21
CA ARG A 670 -31.39 -11.86 19.25
C ARG A 670 -32.91 -11.69 19.17
N GLY A 671 -33.66 -12.79 19.19
CA GLY A 671 -35.12 -12.77 19.23
C GLY A 671 -35.72 -12.10 20.48
N LEU A 672 -35.03 -12.10 21.63
CA LEU A 672 -35.45 -11.34 22.80
C LEU A 672 -35.20 -9.84 22.61
N LEU A 673 -34.06 -9.47 22.02
CA LEU A 673 -33.76 -8.07 21.69
C LEU A 673 -34.76 -7.52 20.68
N ASP A 674 -35.12 -8.29 19.65
CA ASP A 674 -36.11 -7.87 18.67
C ASP A 674 -37.49 -7.74 19.32
N ALA A 675 -37.90 -8.71 20.15
CA ALA A 675 -39.17 -8.69 20.87
C ALA A 675 -39.29 -7.51 21.86
N MET A 676 -38.26 -7.24 22.67
CA MET A 676 -38.33 -6.15 23.66
C MET A 676 -38.46 -4.78 23.00
N LEU A 677 -37.80 -4.57 21.85
CA LEU A 677 -37.83 -3.30 21.13
C LEU A 677 -39.16 -3.13 20.39
N ASP A 678 -39.73 -4.22 19.86
CA ASP A 678 -41.08 -4.19 19.27
C ASP A 678 -42.16 -3.89 20.33
N ILE A 679 -42.10 -4.58 21.48
CA ILE A 679 -43.01 -4.33 22.62
C ILE A 679 -42.89 -2.88 23.11
N ALA A 680 -41.68 -2.32 23.16
CA ALA A 680 -41.47 -0.94 23.56
C ALA A 680 -42.00 0.09 22.54
N GLY A 681 -42.24 -0.32 21.28
CA GLY A 681 -42.70 0.55 20.21
C GLY A 681 -41.58 1.29 19.49
N VAL A 682 -40.38 0.70 19.40
CA VAL A 682 -39.25 1.29 18.69
C VAL A 682 -39.47 1.21 17.17
N PRO A 683 -39.42 2.34 16.44
CA PRO A 683 -39.55 2.32 14.98
C PRO A 683 -38.44 1.50 14.32
N ALA A 684 -38.77 0.74 13.28
CA ALA A 684 -37.82 -0.12 12.58
C ALA A 684 -36.57 0.62 12.07
N GLN A 685 -36.69 1.89 11.64
CA GLN A 685 -35.55 2.69 11.19
C GLN A 685 -34.58 3.05 12.32
N LYS A 686 -35.04 3.05 13.58
CA LYS A 686 -34.24 3.39 14.77
C LYS A 686 -33.66 2.17 15.49
N PHE A 687 -34.01 0.96 15.04
CA PHE A 687 -33.58 -0.28 15.68
C PHE A 687 -32.06 -0.33 15.95
N ARG A 688 -31.24 -0.08 14.91
CA ARG A 688 -29.78 -0.13 15.01
C ARG A 688 -29.19 0.95 15.93
N PRO A 689 -29.53 2.25 15.76
CA PRO A 689 -29.13 3.27 16.71
C PRO A 689 -29.48 2.91 18.16
N ILE A 690 -30.68 2.38 18.42
CA ILE A 690 -31.10 2.04 19.79
C ILE A 690 -30.31 0.86 20.36
N CYS A 691 -30.07 -0.21 19.59
CA CYS A 691 -29.18 -1.30 20.02
C CYS A 691 -27.76 -0.79 20.36
N SER A 692 -27.25 0.17 19.58
CA SER A 692 -25.96 0.81 19.87
C SER A 692 -25.97 1.62 21.18
N ALA A 693 -27.11 2.21 21.59
CA ALA A 693 -27.22 2.84 22.91
C ALA A 693 -27.28 1.78 24.02
N ILE A 694 -28.07 0.71 23.84
CA ILE A 694 -28.18 -0.38 24.81
C ILE A 694 -26.81 -1.00 25.10
N ASP A 695 -25.96 -1.17 24.08
CA ASP A 695 -24.61 -1.72 24.26
C ASP A 695 -23.76 -0.94 25.27
N LYS A 696 -23.97 0.37 25.38
CA LYS A 696 -23.21 1.22 26.30
C LYS A 696 -23.56 1.00 27.77
N LEU A 697 -24.63 0.27 28.09
CA LEU A 697 -24.97 -0.13 29.46
C LEU A 697 -23.87 -0.98 30.12
N ASP A 698 -22.94 -1.52 29.34
CA ASP A 698 -21.77 -2.19 29.87
C ASP A 698 -20.78 -1.25 30.60
N LYS A 699 -20.83 0.06 30.31
CA LYS A 699 -19.91 1.08 30.80
C LYS A 699 -20.60 2.28 31.43
N GLU A 700 -21.83 2.55 31.03
CA GLU A 700 -22.60 3.73 31.41
C GLU A 700 -23.87 3.35 32.18
N PRO A 701 -24.29 4.17 33.16
CA PRO A 701 -25.53 3.93 33.87
C PRO A 701 -26.75 4.10 32.94
N TRP A 702 -27.86 3.45 33.31
CA TRP A 702 -29.13 3.54 32.56
C TRP A 702 -29.54 4.97 32.24
N GLU A 703 -29.40 5.90 33.18
CA GLU A 703 -29.79 7.31 32.96
C GLU A 703 -29.03 7.98 31.81
N ALA A 704 -27.73 7.71 31.67
CA ALA A 704 -26.94 8.26 30.57
C ALA A 704 -27.39 7.67 29.22
N VAL A 705 -27.62 6.36 29.19
CA VAL A 705 -28.10 5.64 27.99
C VAL A 705 -29.51 6.09 27.61
N ARG A 706 -30.40 6.30 28.58
CA ARG A 706 -31.74 6.86 28.39
C ARG A 706 -31.67 8.24 27.75
N THR A 707 -30.83 9.13 28.29
CA THR A 707 -30.63 10.48 27.75
C THR A 707 -30.16 10.44 26.30
N GLU A 708 -29.18 9.59 25.95
CA GLU A 708 -28.75 9.40 24.57
C GLU A 708 -29.89 8.93 23.65
N MET A 709 -30.69 7.95 24.11
CA MET A 709 -31.83 7.45 23.32
C MET A 709 -32.85 8.54 23.03
N VAL A 710 -33.12 9.41 24.01
CA VAL A 710 -34.15 10.47 23.91
C VAL A 710 -33.61 11.69 23.15
N GLU A 711 -32.51 12.26 23.61
CA GLU A 711 -32.01 13.55 23.13
C GLU A 711 -31.24 13.42 21.81
N GLU A 712 -30.41 12.40 21.64
CA GLU A 712 -29.58 12.24 20.43
C GLU A 712 -30.28 11.39 19.36
N LYS A 713 -30.93 10.29 19.77
CA LYS A 713 -31.58 9.34 18.85
C LYS A 713 -33.07 9.64 18.64
N GLY A 714 -33.62 10.60 19.37
CA GLY A 714 -34.98 11.13 19.20
C GLY A 714 -36.07 10.11 19.54
N LEU A 715 -35.84 9.23 20.50
CA LEU A 715 -36.85 8.27 20.96
C LEU A 715 -37.78 8.94 21.97
N PRO A 716 -39.11 8.70 21.93
CA PRO A 716 -39.99 9.21 22.97
C PRO A 716 -39.60 8.66 24.35
N GLU A 717 -39.68 9.51 25.39
CA GLU A 717 -39.33 9.12 26.76
C GLU A 717 -40.05 7.85 27.24
N ALA A 718 -41.36 7.74 27.00
CA ALA A 718 -42.14 6.57 27.38
C ALA A 718 -41.67 5.26 26.71
N VAL A 719 -41.13 5.35 25.49
CA VAL A 719 -40.55 4.20 24.78
C VAL A 719 -39.21 3.83 25.42
N ALA A 720 -38.33 4.81 25.68
CA ALA A 720 -37.06 4.59 26.37
C ALA A 720 -37.27 3.97 27.76
N ASP A 721 -38.25 4.47 28.53
CA ASP A 721 -38.59 3.94 29.85
C ASP A 721 -39.11 2.50 29.78
N THR A 722 -39.80 2.14 28.70
CA THR A 722 -40.27 0.76 28.48
C THR A 722 -39.12 -0.17 28.12
N ILE A 723 -38.14 0.29 27.33
CA ILE A 723 -36.88 -0.45 27.07
C ILE A 723 -36.17 -0.70 28.39
N GLY A 724 -36.08 0.31 29.26
CA GLY A 724 -35.42 0.25 30.56
C GLY A 724 -35.94 -0.87 31.45
N LYS A 725 -37.23 -1.19 31.39
CA LYS A 725 -37.83 -2.31 32.16
C LYS A 725 -37.27 -3.68 31.78
N PHE A 726 -36.77 -3.83 30.55
CA PHE A 726 -36.19 -5.09 30.06
C PHE A 726 -34.67 -5.10 30.18
N VAL A 727 -33.99 -4.07 29.67
CA VAL A 727 -32.52 -4.10 29.48
C VAL A 727 -31.73 -4.05 30.78
N VAL A 728 -32.35 -3.67 31.90
CA VAL A 728 -31.72 -3.74 33.24
C VAL A 728 -31.84 -5.12 33.88
N LEU A 729 -32.60 -6.04 33.29
CA LEU A 729 -32.78 -7.40 33.82
C LEU A 729 -31.53 -8.25 33.54
N ARG A 730 -30.93 -8.71 34.63
CA ARG A 730 -29.74 -9.56 34.64
C ARG A 730 -29.77 -10.49 35.84
N GLY A 731 -29.41 -11.75 35.66
CA GLY A 731 -29.40 -12.70 36.78
C GLY A 731 -28.98 -14.12 36.42
N GLU A 732 -29.17 -15.02 37.39
CA GLU A 732 -28.91 -16.44 37.22
C GLU A 732 -29.79 -16.99 36.07
N PRO A 733 -29.21 -17.76 35.12
CA PRO A 733 -29.87 -18.18 33.89
C PRO A 733 -31.25 -18.81 34.08
N MET A 734 -31.40 -19.82 34.95
CA MET A 734 -32.66 -20.54 35.11
C MET A 734 -33.72 -19.71 35.85
N ALA A 735 -33.33 -18.99 36.90
CA ALA A 735 -34.22 -18.16 37.69
C ALA A 735 -34.79 -16.99 36.86
N LEU A 736 -33.93 -16.28 36.13
CA LEU A 736 -34.39 -15.18 35.28
C LEU A 736 -35.20 -15.70 34.10
N LEU A 737 -34.81 -16.82 33.49
CA LEU A 737 -35.60 -17.44 32.42
C LEU A 737 -37.02 -17.82 32.89
N GLN A 738 -37.15 -18.36 34.11
CA GLN A 738 -38.45 -18.68 34.70
C GLN A 738 -39.31 -17.42 34.89
N GLN A 739 -38.71 -16.32 35.34
CA GLN A 739 -39.41 -15.03 35.45
C GLN A 739 -39.89 -14.52 34.08
N LEU A 740 -39.03 -14.56 33.07
CA LEU A 740 -39.35 -14.05 31.72
C LEU A 740 -40.35 -14.95 30.98
N SER A 741 -40.46 -16.22 31.37
CA SER A 741 -41.38 -17.22 30.81
C SER A 741 -42.73 -17.29 31.52
N ALA A 742 -42.98 -16.41 32.51
CA ALA A 742 -44.28 -16.34 33.17
C ALA A 742 -45.39 -16.02 32.14
N PRO A 743 -46.59 -16.65 32.22
CA PRO A 743 -47.63 -16.51 31.19
C PRO A 743 -48.13 -15.09 30.93
N ASP A 744 -47.94 -14.18 31.90
CA ASP A 744 -48.30 -12.77 31.86
C ASP A 744 -47.14 -11.85 31.44
N HIS A 745 -45.91 -12.39 31.32
CA HIS A 745 -44.74 -11.59 30.96
C HIS A 745 -44.79 -11.19 29.47
N PRO A 746 -44.54 -9.90 29.12
CA PRO A 746 -44.65 -9.42 27.74
C PRO A 746 -43.83 -10.21 26.72
N LEU A 747 -42.62 -10.67 27.09
CA LEU A 747 -41.76 -11.48 26.21
C LEU A 747 -42.33 -12.89 25.96
N ALA A 748 -43.01 -13.49 26.94
CA ALA A 748 -43.64 -14.81 26.77
C ALA A 748 -44.91 -14.74 25.90
N CYS A 749 -45.58 -13.59 25.90
CA CYS A 749 -46.73 -13.30 25.04
C CYS A 749 -46.35 -12.97 23.60
N HIS A 750 -45.11 -12.51 23.36
CA HIS A 750 -44.63 -12.16 22.02
C HIS A 750 -44.14 -13.41 21.25
N PRO A 751 -44.56 -13.66 19.99
CA PRO A 751 -44.22 -14.90 19.28
C PRO A 751 -42.71 -15.18 19.18
N GLN A 752 -41.91 -14.17 18.80
CA GLN A 752 -40.44 -14.32 18.74
C GLN A 752 -39.80 -14.39 20.12
N GLY A 753 -40.40 -13.70 21.11
CA GLY A 753 -39.90 -13.71 22.49
C GLY A 753 -40.06 -15.10 23.09
N LYS A 754 -41.24 -15.69 22.92
CA LYS A 754 -41.52 -17.07 23.34
C LYS A 754 -40.59 -18.09 22.71
N GLN A 755 -40.39 -18.02 21.38
CA GLN A 755 -39.45 -18.93 20.70
C GLN A 755 -38.04 -18.82 21.29
N ALA A 756 -37.54 -17.61 21.51
CA ALA A 756 -36.23 -17.38 22.09
C ALA A 756 -36.13 -17.90 23.54
N LEU A 757 -37.18 -17.75 24.35
CA LEU A 757 -37.23 -18.31 25.71
C LEU A 757 -37.21 -19.85 25.68
N ASP A 758 -37.97 -20.48 24.77
CA ASP A 758 -38.00 -21.93 24.60
C ASP A 758 -36.61 -22.47 24.17
N GLU A 759 -35.93 -21.77 23.26
CA GLU A 759 -34.56 -22.06 22.83
C GLU A 759 -33.55 -21.91 24.00
N LEU A 760 -33.63 -20.82 24.77
CA LEU A 760 -32.78 -20.64 25.95
C LEU A 760 -33.03 -21.71 27.02
N GLN A 761 -34.29 -22.12 27.25
CA GLN A 761 -34.62 -23.21 28.18
C GLN A 761 -33.95 -24.52 27.78
N LEU A 762 -34.01 -24.86 26.49
CA LEU A 762 -33.39 -26.06 25.94
C LEU A 762 -31.86 -25.99 26.12
N MET A 763 -31.25 -24.87 25.75
CA MET A 763 -29.81 -24.66 25.87
C MET A 763 -29.32 -24.73 27.32
N PHE A 764 -29.99 -24.05 28.26
CA PHE A 764 -29.60 -24.06 29.67
C PHE A 764 -29.73 -25.44 30.30
N THR A 765 -30.72 -26.23 29.88
CA THR A 765 -30.85 -27.64 30.32
C THR A 765 -29.66 -28.48 29.86
N MET A 766 -29.23 -28.33 28.60
CA MET A 766 -28.03 -29.01 28.07
C MET A 766 -26.75 -28.55 28.77
N LEU A 767 -26.62 -27.24 29.03
CA LEU A 767 -25.46 -26.67 29.73
C LEU A 767 -25.38 -27.09 31.19
N GLN A 768 -26.53 -27.25 31.86
CA GLN A 768 -26.59 -27.83 33.20
C GLN A 768 -26.06 -29.27 33.20
N ALA A 769 -26.50 -30.09 32.23
CA ALA A 769 -26.03 -31.46 32.07
C ALA A 769 -24.52 -31.55 31.77
N MET A 770 -23.95 -30.57 31.06
CA MET A 770 -22.52 -30.48 30.77
C MET A 770 -21.68 -29.81 31.87
N GLY A 771 -22.30 -29.38 32.97
CA GLY A 771 -21.62 -28.66 34.05
C GLY A 771 -21.05 -27.31 33.62
N ALA A 772 -21.70 -26.62 32.68
CA ALA A 772 -21.27 -25.34 32.12
C ALA A 772 -22.22 -24.17 32.45
N LEU A 773 -23.30 -24.39 33.19
CA LEU A 773 -24.29 -23.34 33.49
C LEU A 773 -23.82 -22.33 34.56
N SER A 774 -22.97 -22.74 35.50
CA SER A 774 -22.63 -21.94 36.68
C SER A 774 -21.81 -20.67 36.41
N SER A 775 -21.16 -20.58 35.26
CA SER A 775 -20.37 -19.42 34.84
C SER A 775 -21.15 -18.43 33.96
N LEU A 776 -22.44 -18.70 33.72
CA LEU A 776 -23.29 -17.91 32.83
C LEU A 776 -24.16 -16.95 33.61
N THR A 777 -24.48 -15.83 32.94
CA THR A 777 -25.47 -14.86 33.38
C THR A 777 -26.36 -14.51 32.22
N LEU A 778 -27.67 -14.60 32.39
CA LEU A 778 -28.62 -14.07 31.41
C LEU A 778 -28.69 -12.56 31.59
N ASP A 779 -28.33 -11.80 30.55
CA ASP A 779 -28.17 -10.34 30.59
C ASP A 779 -28.86 -9.70 29.37
N LEU A 780 -30.01 -9.07 29.59
CA LEU A 780 -30.82 -8.49 28.50
C LEU A 780 -30.21 -7.19 27.95
N SER A 781 -29.20 -6.63 28.62
CA SER A 781 -28.44 -5.47 28.15
C SER A 781 -27.43 -5.86 27.06
N LEU A 782 -27.12 -7.14 26.89
CA LEU A 782 -26.16 -7.59 25.88
C LEU A 782 -26.79 -7.45 24.50
N ALA A 783 -26.43 -6.37 23.79
CA ALA A 783 -26.83 -6.09 22.42
C ALA A 783 -25.65 -6.07 21.43
N ARG A 784 -24.50 -6.61 21.85
CA ARG A 784 -23.29 -6.70 21.02
C ARG A 784 -23.44 -7.70 19.90
N GLY A 785 -23.03 -7.29 18.72
CA GLY A 785 -22.83 -8.23 17.63
C GLY A 785 -22.69 -7.56 16.28
N LEU A 786 -21.95 -8.24 15.42
CA LEU A 786 -21.95 -7.92 14.00
C LEU A 786 -23.38 -8.13 13.47
N ASP A 787 -23.77 -7.33 12.47
CA ASP A 787 -25.14 -7.27 11.90
C ASP A 787 -25.71 -8.63 11.44
N TYR A 788 -24.90 -9.70 11.46
CA TYR A 788 -25.21 -11.02 10.95
C TYR A 788 -25.74 -12.03 12.00
N TYR A 789 -25.77 -11.72 13.30
CA TYR A 789 -26.32 -12.68 14.29
C TYR A 789 -27.83 -12.83 14.18
N THR A 790 -28.31 -14.06 14.31
CA THR A 790 -29.72 -14.46 14.14
C THR A 790 -30.33 -15.14 15.37
N GLY A 791 -29.51 -15.59 16.33
CA GLY A 791 -29.96 -16.35 17.51
C GLY A 791 -29.24 -15.94 18.79
N VAL A 792 -28.72 -16.90 19.56
CA VAL A 792 -27.94 -16.63 20.78
C VAL A 792 -26.75 -15.72 20.48
N ILE A 793 -26.45 -14.86 21.46
CA ILE A 793 -25.27 -14.01 21.50
C ILE A 793 -24.66 -14.09 22.90
N TYR A 794 -23.34 -14.05 22.97
CA TYR A 794 -22.64 -14.18 24.24
C TYR A 794 -21.32 -13.43 24.25
N GLU A 795 -20.95 -13.00 25.45
CA GLU A 795 -19.75 -12.23 25.74
C GLU A 795 -19.15 -12.68 27.07
N ALA A 796 -17.86 -13.03 27.08
CA ALA A 796 -17.14 -13.35 28.29
C ALA A 796 -16.35 -12.14 28.79
N VAL A 797 -16.43 -11.90 30.10
CA VAL A 797 -15.71 -10.83 30.81
C VAL A 797 -15.00 -11.40 32.05
N LEU A 798 -13.89 -10.79 32.45
CA LEU A 798 -13.21 -11.13 33.70
C LEU A 798 -13.80 -10.33 34.86
N GLN A 799 -14.01 -10.98 36.00
CA GLN A 799 -14.48 -10.34 37.22
C GLN A 799 -13.31 -9.66 37.95
N GLY A 800 -13.54 -8.47 38.51
CA GLY A 800 -12.54 -7.74 39.31
C GLY A 800 -11.44 -7.01 38.51
N ALA A 801 -11.42 -7.13 37.18
CA ALA A 801 -10.45 -6.45 36.33
C ALA A 801 -11.17 -5.64 35.23
N ASN A 802 -10.86 -4.35 35.10
CA ASN A 802 -11.49 -3.46 34.11
C ASN A 802 -10.86 -3.63 32.70
N VAL A 803 -10.89 -4.87 32.19
CA VAL A 803 -10.22 -5.29 30.94
C VAL A 803 -11.20 -5.37 29.77
N GLY A 804 -12.52 -5.34 30.03
CA GLY A 804 -13.59 -5.51 29.04
C GLY A 804 -13.70 -6.96 28.53
N SER A 805 -14.42 -7.14 27.42
CA SER A 805 -14.62 -8.43 26.72
C SER A 805 -13.33 -9.20 26.43
N ILE A 806 -13.30 -10.50 26.74
CA ILE A 806 -12.19 -11.42 26.42
C ILE A 806 -12.58 -12.52 25.42
N ALA A 807 -13.87 -12.75 25.21
CA ALA A 807 -14.38 -13.60 24.14
C ALA A 807 -15.80 -13.18 23.78
N ALA A 808 -16.21 -13.40 22.54
CA ALA A 808 -17.57 -13.13 22.10
C ALA A 808 -17.98 -14.08 20.98
N GLY A 809 -19.28 -14.28 20.79
CA GLY A 809 -19.79 -15.12 19.72
C GLY A 809 -21.31 -15.14 19.65
N GLY A 810 -21.83 -16.00 18.78
CA GLY A 810 -23.25 -16.16 18.60
C GLY A 810 -23.61 -17.00 17.39
N ARG A 811 -24.91 -17.15 17.15
CA ARG A 811 -25.51 -17.86 16.01
C ARG A 811 -25.77 -16.92 14.83
N TYR A 812 -25.40 -17.30 13.61
CA TYR A 812 -25.40 -16.46 12.41
C TYR A 812 -25.84 -17.20 11.13
N ASP A 813 -27.07 -17.71 11.11
CA ASP A 813 -27.53 -18.69 10.10
C ASP A 813 -27.59 -18.18 8.65
N LYS A 814 -27.63 -16.86 8.46
CA LYS A 814 -27.83 -16.22 7.15
C LYS A 814 -26.53 -15.82 6.45
N LEU A 815 -25.39 -15.85 7.14
CA LEU A 815 -24.15 -15.30 6.60
C LEU A 815 -23.64 -16.09 5.39
N VAL A 816 -23.70 -17.43 5.45
CA VAL A 816 -23.33 -18.32 4.33
C VAL A 816 -24.27 -18.16 3.13
N GLY A 817 -25.56 -17.92 3.41
CA GLY A 817 -26.58 -17.68 2.38
C GLY A 817 -26.30 -16.44 1.55
N MET A 818 -25.64 -15.42 2.13
CA MET A 818 -25.24 -14.24 1.38
C MET A 818 -24.15 -14.50 0.32
N PHE A 819 -23.47 -15.64 0.36
CA PHE A 819 -22.46 -16.04 -0.63
C PHE A 819 -22.97 -17.13 -1.57
N SER A 820 -23.67 -18.13 -1.03
CA SER A 820 -24.10 -19.31 -1.78
C SER A 820 -25.55 -19.23 -2.30
N GLY A 821 -26.34 -18.26 -1.85
CA GLY A 821 -27.79 -18.20 -2.06
C GLY A 821 -28.60 -19.20 -1.23
N LYS A 822 -27.95 -20.05 -0.43
CA LYS A 822 -28.58 -21.05 0.45
C LYS A 822 -28.13 -20.85 1.89
N ASP A 823 -29.09 -20.70 2.80
CA ASP A 823 -28.79 -20.57 4.22
C ASP A 823 -28.16 -21.87 4.76
N VAL A 824 -27.07 -21.71 5.51
CA VAL A 824 -26.39 -22.78 6.24
C VAL A 824 -26.28 -22.30 7.69
N PRO A 825 -27.04 -22.91 8.62
CA PRO A 825 -27.00 -22.54 10.03
C PRO A 825 -25.59 -22.65 10.59
N ALA A 826 -25.18 -21.67 11.40
CA ALA A 826 -23.84 -21.64 11.97
C ALA A 826 -23.82 -20.93 13.32
N VAL A 827 -22.98 -21.40 14.23
CA VAL A 827 -22.74 -20.81 15.55
C VAL A 827 -21.27 -20.94 15.90
N GLY A 828 -20.71 -19.95 16.58
CA GLY A 828 -19.31 -20.00 16.98
C GLY A 828 -18.88 -18.93 17.96
N VAL A 829 -17.61 -18.98 18.36
CA VAL A 829 -17.00 -18.12 19.37
C VAL A 829 -15.61 -17.70 18.94
N SER A 830 -15.26 -16.45 19.21
CA SER A 830 -13.93 -15.89 19.02
C SER A 830 -13.33 -15.50 20.36
N ILE A 831 -12.12 -15.97 20.66
CA ILE A 831 -11.34 -15.54 21.83
C ILE A 831 -10.50 -14.31 21.47
N GLY A 832 -10.73 -13.22 22.19
CA GLY A 832 -9.97 -11.98 22.11
C GLY A 832 -8.60 -12.11 22.79
N ILE A 833 -7.71 -12.88 22.17
CA ILE A 833 -6.52 -13.42 22.81
C ILE A 833 -5.48 -12.36 23.23
N GLU A 834 -5.46 -11.16 22.62
CA GLU A 834 -4.48 -10.13 22.98
C GLU A 834 -4.63 -9.66 24.44
N ARG A 835 -5.85 -9.60 24.97
CA ARG A 835 -6.11 -9.24 26.37
C ARG A 835 -5.71 -10.37 27.30
N VAL A 836 -6.00 -11.60 26.91
CA VAL A 836 -5.56 -12.82 27.60
C VAL A 836 -4.03 -12.84 27.71
N PHE A 837 -3.31 -12.55 26.63
CA PHE A 837 -1.85 -12.48 26.63
C PHE A 837 -1.30 -11.44 27.60
N ALA A 838 -1.89 -10.24 27.65
CA ALA A 838 -1.43 -9.22 28.59
C ALA A 838 -1.52 -9.68 30.06
N ILE A 839 -2.61 -10.36 30.41
CA ILE A 839 -2.83 -10.90 31.76
C ILE A 839 -1.87 -12.06 32.05
N MET A 840 -1.74 -13.01 31.11
CA MET A 840 -0.82 -14.14 31.27
C MET A 840 0.63 -13.67 31.34
N GLU A 841 1.04 -12.69 30.54
CA GLU A 841 2.37 -12.08 30.59
C GLU A 841 2.65 -11.49 31.96
N GLN A 842 1.69 -10.76 32.54
CA GLN A 842 1.81 -10.21 33.88
C GLN A 842 1.93 -11.31 34.94
N GLN A 843 1.02 -12.28 34.96
CA GLN A 843 1.02 -13.39 35.93
C GLN A 843 2.30 -14.23 35.87
N VAL A 844 2.78 -14.55 34.66
CA VAL A 844 4.01 -15.33 34.48
C VAL A 844 5.23 -14.54 34.96
N ARG A 845 5.28 -13.23 34.73
CA ARG A 845 6.37 -12.37 35.21
C ARG A 845 6.37 -12.22 36.73
N GLU A 846 5.20 -12.02 37.33
CA GLU A 846 5.04 -11.94 38.80
C GLU A 846 5.47 -13.25 39.46
N ARG A 847 5.04 -14.40 38.92
CA ARG A 847 5.45 -15.72 39.41
C ARG A 847 6.96 -15.94 39.25
N ALA A 848 7.52 -15.61 38.09
CA ALA A 848 8.96 -15.74 37.86
C ALA A 848 9.77 -14.87 38.84
N ALA A 849 9.33 -13.64 39.09
CA ALA A 849 9.93 -12.75 40.07
C ALA A 849 9.86 -13.31 41.50
N ALA A 850 8.71 -13.86 41.92
CA ALA A 850 8.53 -14.48 43.23
C ALA A 850 9.42 -15.72 43.42
N GLU A 851 9.65 -16.49 42.36
CA GLU A 851 10.54 -17.67 42.38
C GLU A 851 12.03 -17.30 42.18
N GLY A 852 12.37 -16.02 41.97
CA GLY A 852 13.72 -15.56 41.67
C GLY A 852 14.26 -16.07 40.32
N LYS A 853 13.37 -16.41 39.38
CA LYS A 853 13.68 -16.98 38.06
C LYS A 853 13.33 -16.00 36.94
N LYS A 854 13.93 -16.20 35.75
CA LYS A 854 13.54 -15.50 34.53
C LYS A 854 12.47 -16.29 33.78
N VAL A 855 11.62 -15.59 33.01
CA VAL A 855 10.70 -16.24 32.07
C VAL A 855 11.52 -16.90 30.97
N ARG A 856 11.38 -18.22 30.83
CA ARG A 856 12.09 -19.00 29.80
C ARG A 856 11.53 -18.68 28.42
N ALA A 857 12.36 -18.04 27.60
CA ALA A 857 12.09 -17.84 26.17
C ALA A 857 12.49 -19.05 25.32
N SER A 858 13.38 -19.92 25.82
CA SER A 858 13.78 -21.15 25.15
C SER A 858 13.27 -22.39 25.88
N GLU A 859 13.08 -23.45 25.12
CA GLU A 859 12.68 -24.75 25.63
C GLU A 859 13.86 -25.70 25.86
N THR A 860 15.10 -25.20 25.81
CA THR A 860 16.31 -26.00 25.90
C THR A 860 16.38 -26.76 27.22
N ASP A 861 16.43 -28.08 27.13
CA ASP A 861 16.48 -28.99 28.26
C ASP A 861 17.92 -29.25 28.70
N VAL A 862 18.87 -29.27 27.76
CA VAL A 862 20.24 -29.69 28.03
C VAL A 862 21.26 -28.79 27.34
N LEU A 863 22.23 -28.26 28.07
CA LEU A 863 23.43 -27.65 27.46
C LEU A 863 24.58 -28.66 27.45
N VAL A 864 25.18 -28.90 26.29
CA VAL A 864 26.39 -29.72 26.14
C VAL A 864 27.62 -28.82 26.23
N ALA A 865 28.40 -29.00 27.29
CA ALA A 865 29.60 -28.26 27.63
C ALA A 865 30.82 -29.18 27.72
N SER A 866 32.01 -28.62 27.48
CA SER A 866 33.26 -29.37 27.64
C SER A 866 34.34 -28.53 28.30
N ILE A 867 35.31 -29.18 28.95
CA ILE A 867 36.48 -28.54 29.56
C ILE A 867 37.74 -28.95 28.77
N GLY A 868 38.54 -27.98 28.34
CA GLY A 868 39.75 -28.22 27.54
C GLY A 868 39.65 -27.70 26.10
N SER A 869 40.64 -28.01 25.26
CA SER A 869 40.69 -27.58 23.86
C SER A 869 40.44 -28.72 22.87
N GLY A 870 39.90 -28.40 21.70
CA GLY A 870 39.71 -29.37 20.60
C GLY A 870 38.49 -30.29 20.72
N LEU A 871 37.65 -30.10 21.75
CA LEU A 871 36.49 -30.95 22.03
C LEU A 871 35.19 -30.50 21.33
N GLN A 872 35.26 -29.54 20.41
CA GLN A 872 34.07 -29.01 19.72
C GLN A 872 33.32 -30.07 18.94
N VAL A 873 34.04 -30.88 18.14
CA VAL A 873 33.45 -31.98 17.36
C VAL A 873 32.69 -32.93 18.27
N ARG A 874 33.27 -33.28 19.42
CA ARG A 874 32.64 -34.17 20.39
C ARG A 874 31.38 -33.57 21.03
N ARG A 875 31.36 -32.27 21.33
CA ARG A 875 30.14 -31.59 21.82
C ARG A 875 29.02 -31.68 20.77
N MET A 876 29.37 -31.46 19.50
CA MET A 876 28.43 -31.54 18.39
C MET A 876 27.90 -32.95 18.19
N GLU A 877 28.74 -33.99 18.29
CA GLU A 877 28.32 -35.39 18.21
C GLU A 877 27.33 -35.76 19.34
N LEU A 878 27.64 -35.41 20.58
CA LEU A 878 26.74 -35.69 21.71
C LEU A 878 25.43 -34.92 21.59
N CYS A 879 25.48 -33.64 21.21
CA CYS A 879 24.26 -32.86 20.97
C CYS A 879 23.43 -33.43 19.81
N ALA A 880 24.08 -33.87 18.73
CA ALA A 880 23.39 -34.52 17.60
C ALA A 880 22.71 -35.83 18.03
N SER A 881 23.34 -36.62 18.91
CA SER A 881 22.71 -37.83 19.47
C SER A 881 21.46 -37.53 20.30
N MET A 882 21.47 -36.40 21.03
CA MET A 882 20.32 -35.93 21.81
C MET A 882 19.20 -35.45 20.88
N TRP A 883 19.52 -34.68 19.83
CA TRP A 883 18.56 -34.28 18.81
C TRP A 883 17.93 -35.46 18.10
N ALA A 884 18.74 -36.46 17.71
CA ALA A 884 18.24 -37.71 17.10
C ALA A 884 17.28 -38.48 18.02
N ALA A 885 17.39 -38.27 19.33
CA ALA A 885 16.51 -38.87 20.34
C ALA A 885 15.30 -38.00 20.73
N GLY A 886 15.16 -36.80 20.15
CA GLY A 886 14.08 -35.85 20.43
C GLY A 886 14.31 -34.99 21.69
N ILE A 887 15.53 -34.93 22.22
CA ILE A 887 15.87 -34.09 23.38
C ILE A 887 16.27 -32.70 22.88
N ARG A 888 15.70 -31.65 23.47
CA ARG A 888 16.00 -30.25 23.13
C ARG A 888 17.35 -29.85 23.75
N ALA A 889 18.43 -30.05 23.02
CA ALA A 889 19.79 -29.76 23.49
C ALA A 889 20.45 -28.60 22.72
N GLU A 890 21.43 -27.94 23.34
CA GLU A 890 22.27 -26.90 22.72
C GLU A 890 23.76 -27.10 23.07
N PHE A 891 24.65 -26.43 22.33
CA PHE A 891 26.07 -26.29 22.69
C PHE A 891 26.59 -24.89 22.33
N GLY A 892 27.61 -24.41 23.05
CA GLY A 892 28.24 -23.12 22.75
C GLY A 892 29.04 -23.14 21.44
N TYR A 893 28.91 -22.09 20.63
CA TYR A 893 29.57 -21.95 19.32
C TYR A 893 31.06 -21.57 19.38
N LYS A 894 31.58 -21.23 20.57
CA LYS A 894 33.02 -21.01 20.74
C LYS A 894 33.74 -22.37 20.65
N PRO A 895 34.91 -22.47 20.01
CA PRO A 895 35.68 -23.72 19.98
C PRO A 895 35.97 -24.25 21.39
N ASN A 896 36.38 -23.35 22.30
CA ASN A 896 36.74 -23.65 23.69
C ASN A 896 35.96 -22.70 24.64
N PRO A 897 34.66 -22.96 24.92
CA PRO A 897 33.86 -22.11 25.78
C PRO A 897 34.34 -22.22 27.23
N LYS A 898 34.39 -21.09 27.95
CA LYS A 898 34.74 -21.11 29.38
C LYS A 898 33.58 -21.68 30.20
N MET A 899 33.88 -22.37 31.29
CA MET A 899 32.85 -22.93 32.18
C MET A 899 31.91 -21.84 32.74
N ALA A 900 32.45 -20.66 33.06
CA ALA A 900 31.65 -19.51 33.48
C ALA A 900 30.63 -19.07 32.41
N ASP A 901 31.00 -19.10 31.12
CA ASP A 901 30.10 -18.76 30.02
C ASP A 901 28.95 -19.79 29.90
N ASN A 902 29.26 -21.09 30.04
CA ASN A 902 28.26 -22.16 30.00
C ASN A 902 27.29 -22.10 31.19
N LEU A 903 27.81 -21.89 32.40
CA LEU A 903 26.99 -21.72 33.60
C LEU A 903 26.13 -20.46 33.51
N GLY A 904 26.68 -19.34 33.00
CA GLY A 904 25.95 -18.12 32.72
C GLY A 904 24.81 -18.34 31.72
N PHE A 905 25.07 -19.06 30.64
CA PHE A 905 24.04 -19.42 29.65
C PHE A 905 22.92 -20.27 30.26
N CYS A 906 23.26 -21.31 31.04
CA CYS A 906 22.26 -22.14 31.72
C CYS A 906 21.42 -21.32 32.70
N HIS A 907 22.03 -20.39 33.43
CA HIS A 907 21.33 -19.51 34.36
C HIS A 907 20.40 -18.52 33.63
N ASP A 908 20.90 -17.83 32.60
CA ASP A 908 20.13 -16.81 31.88
C ASP A 908 18.95 -17.37 31.10
N ASN A 909 19.07 -18.59 30.58
CA ASN A 909 18.00 -19.29 29.86
C ASN A 909 17.23 -20.30 30.73
N ALA A 910 17.59 -20.40 32.02
CA ALA A 910 17.10 -21.40 32.98
C ALA A 910 17.05 -22.83 32.38
N VAL A 911 18.16 -23.25 31.77
CA VAL A 911 18.37 -24.61 31.24
C VAL A 911 18.52 -25.58 32.42
N PRO A 912 17.73 -26.67 32.46
CA PRO A 912 17.67 -27.52 33.64
C PRO A 912 18.84 -28.47 33.81
N TYR A 913 19.43 -28.96 32.72
CA TYR A 913 20.55 -29.88 32.77
C TYR A 913 21.74 -29.39 31.95
N MET A 914 22.95 -29.70 32.40
CA MET A 914 24.17 -29.48 31.63
C MET A 914 24.97 -30.78 31.57
N VAL A 915 25.29 -31.22 30.35
CA VAL A 915 26.18 -32.36 30.11
C VAL A 915 27.59 -31.83 29.98
N LEU A 916 28.52 -32.34 30.80
CA LEU A 916 29.89 -31.85 30.92
C LEU A 916 30.89 -32.99 30.71
N PHE A 917 31.95 -32.73 29.96
CA PHE A 917 33.04 -33.69 29.77
C PHE A 917 34.37 -33.01 29.45
N GLY A 918 35.48 -33.59 29.90
CA GLY A 918 36.84 -33.26 29.48
C GLY A 918 37.52 -34.43 28.78
N GLU A 919 38.82 -34.31 28.51
CA GLU A 919 39.61 -35.40 27.92
C GLU A 919 39.65 -36.65 28.79
N ASP A 920 39.71 -36.49 30.12
CA ASP A 920 39.82 -37.61 31.04
C ASP A 920 38.49 -38.38 31.17
N GLU A 921 37.34 -37.68 31.23
CA GLU A 921 36.04 -38.33 31.19
C GLU A 921 35.84 -39.11 29.88
N LEU A 922 36.24 -38.53 28.74
CA LEU A 922 36.13 -39.21 27.44
C LEU A 922 37.02 -40.45 27.34
N LYS A 923 38.27 -40.42 27.87
CA LYS A 923 39.15 -41.61 27.93
C LYS A 923 38.51 -42.75 28.73
N GLN A 924 37.71 -42.41 29.73
CA GLN A 924 36.98 -43.37 30.58
C GLN A 924 35.63 -43.80 29.98
N GLY A 925 35.22 -43.22 28.84
CA GLY A 925 33.91 -43.47 28.23
C GLY A 925 32.73 -42.86 29.00
N LEU A 926 32.99 -41.84 29.81
CA LEU A 926 32.02 -41.20 30.71
C LEU A 926 31.72 -39.75 30.29
N VAL A 927 30.58 -39.26 30.75
CA VAL A 927 30.16 -37.84 30.75
C VAL A 927 29.48 -37.53 32.08
N LYS A 928 29.42 -36.26 32.48
CA LYS A 928 28.73 -35.83 33.69
C LYS A 928 27.42 -35.13 33.34
N ILE A 929 26.33 -35.46 34.02
CA ILE A 929 25.08 -34.71 33.97
C ILE A 929 24.99 -33.87 35.23
N LYS A 930 25.00 -32.54 35.07
CA LYS A 930 24.78 -31.57 36.15
C LYS A 930 23.30 -31.15 36.16
N ASP A 931 22.64 -31.30 37.30
CA ASP A 931 21.31 -30.72 37.54
C ASP A 931 21.48 -29.28 38.04
N MET A 932 20.95 -28.32 37.29
CA MET A 932 21.12 -26.89 37.57
C MET A 932 20.25 -26.41 38.74
N ASP A 933 19.15 -27.10 39.03
CA ASP A 933 18.27 -26.79 40.15
C ASP A 933 18.77 -27.46 41.44
N ALA A 934 19.06 -28.77 41.38
CA ALA A 934 19.53 -29.53 42.54
C ALA A 934 21.02 -29.31 42.87
N ARG A 935 21.78 -28.75 41.92
CA ARG A 935 23.23 -28.52 42.01
C ARG A 935 24.05 -29.80 42.24
N THR A 936 23.55 -30.94 41.77
CA THR A 936 24.21 -32.24 41.82
C THR A 936 24.88 -32.58 40.49
N GLU A 937 25.87 -33.47 40.50
CA GLU A 937 26.57 -33.96 39.32
C GLU A 937 26.72 -35.48 39.38
N ASP A 938 26.26 -36.18 38.34
CA ASP A 938 26.37 -37.64 38.24
C ASP A 938 27.18 -38.03 37.01
N SER A 939 28.10 -39.00 37.14
CA SER A 939 28.86 -39.55 36.01
C SER A 939 28.11 -40.72 35.38
N ILE A 940 27.91 -40.67 34.07
CA ILE A 940 27.13 -41.63 33.29
C ILE A 940 27.98 -42.10 32.09
N ALA A 941 27.86 -43.37 31.71
CA ALA A 941 28.48 -43.87 30.49
C ALA A 941 27.89 -43.17 29.26
N VAL A 942 28.72 -42.82 28.26
CA VAL A 942 28.24 -42.10 27.06
C VAL A 942 27.06 -42.82 26.38
N GLY A 943 27.05 -44.16 26.36
CA GLY A 943 25.96 -44.96 25.78
C GLY A 943 24.62 -44.83 26.52
N GLU A 944 24.65 -44.54 27.83
CA GLU A 944 23.46 -44.41 28.69
C GLU A 944 22.97 -42.97 28.85
N LEU A 945 23.68 -42.00 28.25
CA LEU A 945 23.40 -40.58 28.37
C LEU A 945 21.96 -40.21 27.94
N VAL A 946 21.55 -40.68 26.77
CA VAL A 946 20.23 -40.36 26.19
C VAL A 946 19.09 -41.01 26.99
N PRO A 947 19.11 -42.32 27.31
CA PRO A 947 18.11 -42.94 28.17
C PRO A 947 17.97 -42.23 29.53
N GLU A 948 19.09 -41.89 30.18
CA GLU A 948 19.07 -41.24 31.49
C GLU A 948 18.51 -39.82 31.43
N LEU A 949 18.87 -39.03 30.41
CA LEU A 949 18.29 -37.70 30.22
C LEU A 949 16.78 -37.78 29.98
N LYS A 950 16.30 -38.75 29.19
CA LYS A 950 14.85 -38.97 29.01
C LYS A 950 14.14 -39.28 30.33
N ARG A 951 14.72 -40.15 31.16
CA ARG A 951 14.19 -40.47 32.50
C ARG A 951 14.09 -39.22 33.37
N ARG A 952 15.18 -38.45 33.49
CA ARG A 952 15.22 -37.21 34.30
C ARG A 952 14.25 -36.14 33.80
N LEU A 953 14.12 -35.96 32.49
CA LEU A 953 13.18 -35.01 31.90
C LEU A 953 11.72 -35.42 32.13
N ALA A 954 11.40 -36.72 32.04
CA ALA A 954 10.07 -37.23 32.37
C ALA A 954 9.73 -37.05 33.86
N GLU A 955 10.67 -37.32 34.76
CA GLU A 955 10.50 -37.09 36.20
C GLU A 955 10.29 -35.61 36.51
N ARG A 956 11.03 -34.74 35.84
CA ARG A 956 10.88 -33.28 35.96
C ARG A 956 9.50 -32.82 35.48
N ALA A 957 9.00 -33.36 34.37
CA ALA A 957 7.68 -33.03 33.84
C ALA A 957 6.54 -33.46 34.78
N ASN A 958 6.73 -34.55 35.53
CA ASN A 958 5.74 -35.11 36.47
C ASN A 958 5.80 -34.53 37.90
N ARG A 959 6.73 -33.61 38.21
CA ARG A 959 6.73 -32.94 39.53
C ARG A 959 5.49 -32.05 39.64
N PRO A 960 4.66 -32.18 40.69
CA PRO A 960 3.53 -31.28 40.88
C PRO A 960 4.08 -29.84 40.99
N ALA A 961 3.45 -28.91 40.28
CA ALA A 961 3.68 -27.49 40.52
C ALA A 961 3.37 -27.24 42.00
N ILE A 962 4.38 -26.86 42.78
CA ILE A 962 4.27 -26.63 44.23
C ILE A 962 3.00 -25.79 44.48
N PRO A 963 2.06 -26.23 45.33
CA PRO A 963 0.90 -25.42 45.67
C PRO A 963 1.40 -24.13 46.33
N ALA A 964 0.83 -23.00 45.94
CA ALA A 964 0.97 -21.77 46.71
C ALA A 964 0.57 -22.09 48.16
N THR A 965 1.51 -21.91 49.08
CA THR A 965 1.27 -22.06 50.52
C THR A 965 0.01 -21.31 50.91
N GLU A 966 -0.97 -22.04 51.45
CA GLU A 966 -2.06 -21.47 52.24
C GLU A 966 -1.42 -20.59 53.32
N GLY A 967 -1.65 -19.29 53.23
CA GLY A 967 -1.31 -18.35 54.29
C GLY A 967 -2.15 -18.68 55.51
N SER A 968 -1.48 -19.04 56.59
CA SER A 968 -2.01 -19.23 57.93
C SER A 968 -2.68 -17.95 58.48
N ALA A 969 -3.89 -18.14 59.02
CA ALA A 969 -4.63 -17.31 60.00
C ALA A 969 -5.03 -15.88 59.60
#